data_AF-A0A7Y6YZ19-F1
#
_entry.id   AF-A0A7Y6YZ19-F1
#
_cell.length_a   1.000
_cell.length_b   1.000
_cell.length_c   1.000
_cell.angle_alpha   90.00
_cell.angle_beta   90.00
_cell.angle_gamma   90.00
#
_symmetry.space_group_name_H-M   'P 1'
#
loop_
_entity.id
_entity.type
_entity.pdbx_description
1 polymer ?
#
loop_
_entity_poly.entity_id
_entity_poly.type
_entity_poly.pdbx_seq_one_letter_code
_entity_poly.pdbx_strand_id
1 'polypeptide(L)'
;MAKPNFRQNVAEEMLKLIAQGTAPWQKPWDPNKVRSTSFNPTSEKTYRGMNSFWLEMQGYSDPRWMTYKQAAAMGAQVKKGEKSTQIEYWQWTKQKPMFDEAGNPQLDNEGKQQYQTVRLQRPNTFRANVFNAEQIDGLPPFEQPPLAFDPVEKAEAILDDIGVPIIHDQADRCFYQGGSTDEIHMVPKEGFENAYNYYAVALHEAGHSTGHESRLNRDMGDFFGSEKYAIEELRAEMASYMITTELGLGHNPERHAPYIKSWMKAIENDKNILFQAARDAELITEWVLNKEKGLEMAKVATLSKEAQSMQKEEGKSFFQKMADAGKSLFGANQDNQVPEETNVSKDEFTEDFEAWKKSTEEFMRQNPTVEFDYLQAEADWWKQRVEDPLANDPEGFEQQYPIAYQRIMEDQAARKAERERNQEERIYLDVHYMERKKAKAAGAQWDKEAKQWYVVGDTSRVSQWLPKEQGIQISVTVGPDEIDMAKEIGLQEGNGQWRYTLDSRAANKERNYYQEERESLLQNSDPKDHKEINNLFDRAEINRAQAMSFPISKQPVSFETLNDTLASIADSEAALHTTIDQLSIVPKQERQYLNVPYDDRHEAKKAGAKWDRKVKSWYAPEGVEGLDKWKPENTFTPRTELNPMEEFKQAIEDRGLVLDGLPKMDGEWHRVPTIDDKKGRKSGAYRGYLDGVPAGAIKNFKDGDHAHTWVATGSQMTEEERIEYRREIELRKEERAEQKRVKEKEVAKTAYGRIVNAKPAMPGHPYLQKKGITPNGLKLHEKSNSILVSMQDAEGFIWSTQAISEAGDKLFLKDSRKEGLFHIMGQADLKVEKEITICEGVATGASIHEATQKPVIIAFDSGNLEPVAKAIRAVNPEANILVAGDNDHKLARKPTQKKNIGIVKAKEAAAVVGGEYTFPSFTKEQKEKGLTDYNDLAQDKGYAAVVKALKPKKEKQKQMDLAKWISF
;
A
#
# COMPACT_ATOMS: atom_id res chain seq x y z
N MET A 1 -27.43 -24.55 -8.66
CA MET A 1 -26.03 -24.24 -9.01
C MET A 1 -26.06 -23.13 -10.06
N ALA A 2 -25.46 -21.97 -9.79
CA ALA A 2 -25.34 -20.93 -10.80
C ALA A 2 -24.46 -21.47 -11.94
N LYS A 3 -24.88 -21.24 -13.20
CA LYS A 3 -24.05 -21.61 -14.36
C LYS A 3 -22.68 -20.92 -14.23
N PRO A 4 -21.56 -21.62 -14.44
CA PRO A 4 -20.24 -21.01 -14.30
C PRO A 4 -20.08 -19.84 -15.28
N ASN A 5 -19.37 -18.80 -14.82
CA ASN A 5 -19.06 -17.61 -15.60
C ASN A 5 -18.15 -17.99 -16.78
N PHE A 6 -18.40 -17.46 -17.99
CA PHE A 6 -17.60 -17.72 -19.20
C PHE A 6 -16.09 -17.56 -18.92
N ARG A 7 -15.71 -16.44 -18.31
CA ARG A 7 -14.31 -16.14 -17.96
C ARG A 7 -13.71 -17.15 -17.00
N GLN A 8 -14.53 -17.69 -16.10
CA GLN A 8 -14.10 -18.71 -15.15
C GLN A 8 -13.79 -20.02 -15.87
N ASN A 9 -14.66 -20.48 -16.78
CA ASN A 9 -14.41 -21.69 -17.57
C ASN A 9 -13.14 -21.55 -18.43
N VAL A 10 -13.02 -20.42 -19.12
CA VAL A 10 -11.86 -20.10 -19.97
C VAL A 10 -10.57 -20.09 -19.16
N ALA A 11 -10.54 -19.44 -18.00
CA ALA A 11 -9.37 -19.41 -17.14
C ALA A 11 -9.05 -20.77 -16.49
N GLU A 12 -10.05 -21.57 -16.10
CA GLU A 12 -9.85 -22.92 -15.55
C GLU A 12 -9.29 -23.89 -16.60
N GLU A 13 -9.76 -23.81 -17.84
CA GLU A 13 -9.24 -24.61 -18.94
C GLU A 13 -7.82 -24.19 -19.32
N MET A 14 -7.56 -22.88 -19.36
CA MET A 14 -6.20 -22.37 -19.58
C MET A 14 -5.23 -22.77 -18.49
N LEU A 15 -5.62 -22.75 -17.22
CA LEU A 15 -4.76 -23.22 -16.14
C LEU A 15 -4.32 -24.68 -16.34
N LYS A 16 -5.19 -25.53 -16.90
CA LYS A 16 -4.82 -26.92 -17.25
C LYS A 16 -3.80 -26.97 -18.37
N LEU A 17 -3.99 -26.19 -19.43
CA LEU A 17 -3.06 -26.14 -20.56
C LEU A 17 -1.71 -25.54 -20.15
N ILE A 18 -1.70 -24.51 -19.31
CA ILE A 18 -0.49 -23.91 -18.73
C ILE A 18 0.26 -24.92 -17.87
N ALA A 19 -0.46 -25.67 -17.03
CA ALA A 19 0.12 -26.73 -16.19
C ALA A 19 0.71 -27.88 -17.03
N GLN A 20 0.13 -28.16 -18.20
CA GLN A 20 0.60 -29.18 -19.13
C GLN A 20 1.74 -28.69 -20.03
N GLY A 21 2.08 -27.39 -19.98
CA GLY A 21 3.07 -26.79 -20.89
C GLY A 21 2.59 -26.70 -22.34
N THR A 22 1.27 -26.70 -22.55
CA THR A 22 0.66 -26.75 -23.89
C THR A 22 -0.06 -25.46 -24.28
N ALA A 23 0.10 -24.37 -23.54
CA ALA A 23 -0.39 -23.07 -23.98
C ALA A 23 0.35 -22.64 -25.27
N PRO A 24 -0.27 -21.81 -26.15
CA PRO A 24 0.33 -21.34 -27.40
C PRO A 24 1.74 -20.76 -27.22
N TRP A 25 1.91 -19.88 -26.23
CA TRP A 25 3.21 -19.26 -25.89
C TRP A 25 4.17 -20.20 -25.13
N GLN A 26 3.79 -21.44 -24.83
CA GLN A 26 4.65 -22.46 -24.22
C GLN A 26 5.04 -23.57 -25.20
N LYS A 27 4.48 -23.58 -26.41
CA LYS A 27 4.81 -24.57 -27.43
C LYS A 27 5.88 -24.02 -28.38
N PRO A 28 6.97 -24.75 -28.62
CA PRO A 28 7.89 -24.38 -29.68
C PRO A 28 7.24 -24.56 -31.05
N TRP A 29 7.60 -23.73 -32.02
CA TRP A 29 7.20 -23.93 -33.41
C TRP A 29 8.27 -23.43 -34.40
N ASP A 30 8.31 -24.09 -35.56
CA ASP A 30 9.41 -23.94 -36.53
C ASP A 30 9.42 -22.57 -37.21
N PRO A 31 10.60 -21.95 -37.40
CA PRO A 31 10.73 -20.68 -38.13
C PRO A 31 10.34 -20.81 -39.61
N ASN A 32 10.20 -19.67 -40.31
CA ASN A 32 9.92 -19.57 -41.76
C ASN A 32 8.48 -19.89 -42.19
N LYS A 33 7.50 -19.73 -41.28
CA LYS A 33 6.07 -19.75 -41.62
C LYS A 33 5.35 -18.61 -40.89
N VAL A 34 4.59 -17.78 -41.62
CA VAL A 34 3.67 -16.83 -40.98
C VAL A 34 2.43 -17.60 -40.59
N ARG A 35 2.25 -17.85 -39.29
CA ARG A 35 1.02 -18.47 -38.80
C ARG A 35 -0.06 -17.39 -38.73
N SER A 36 -1.10 -17.54 -39.53
CA SER A 36 -2.27 -16.67 -39.41
C SER A 36 -2.91 -16.89 -38.04
N THR A 37 -3.05 -15.82 -37.26
CA THR A 37 -3.79 -15.86 -36.01
C THR A 37 -5.27 -16.14 -36.27
N SER A 38 -6.00 -16.58 -35.23
CA SER A 38 -7.42 -16.88 -35.37
C SER A 38 -8.17 -15.67 -35.94
N PHE A 39 -8.90 -15.84 -37.05
CA PHE A 39 -9.63 -14.75 -37.69
C PHE A 39 -11.00 -15.18 -38.20
N ASN A 40 -11.88 -14.19 -38.40
CA ASN A 40 -13.20 -14.41 -38.98
C ASN A 40 -13.13 -14.20 -40.51
N PRO A 41 -13.35 -15.24 -41.34
CA PRO A 41 -13.20 -15.11 -42.79
C PRO A 41 -14.35 -14.36 -43.47
N THR A 42 -15.47 -14.11 -42.78
CA THR A 42 -16.56 -13.29 -43.33
C THR A 42 -16.27 -11.80 -43.19
N SER A 43 -15.64 -11.40 -42.08
CA SER A 43 -15.30 -9.99 -41.83
C SER A 43 -13.84 -9.64 -42.11
N GLU A 44 -13.01 -10.65 -42.39
CA GLU A 44 -11.55 -10.56 -42.57
C GLU A 44 -10.80 -9.95 -41.36
N LYS A 45 -11.43 -10.00 -40.18
CA LYS A 45 -10.88 -9.43 -38.94
C LYS A 45 -10.28 -10.53 -38.08
N THR A 46 -9.08 -10.28 -37.57
CA THR A 46 -8.45 -11.11 -36.53
C THR A 46 -9.21 -10.99 -35.22
N TYR A 47 -9.31 -12.12 -34.49
CA TYR A 47 -9.77 -12.09 -33.12
C TYR A 47 -8.70 -11.45 -32.24
N ARG A 48 -9.14 -10.75 -31.19
CA ARG A 48 -8.28 -9.91 -30.34
C ARG A 48 -8.26 -10.37 -28.88
N GLY A 49 -7.22 -9.96 -28.16
CA GLY A 49 -6.97 -10.30 -26.77
C GLY A 49 -7.21 -11.76 -26.46
N MET A 50 -7.96 -12.02 -25.38
CA MET A 50 -8.15 -13.38 -24.88
C MET A 50 -8.88 -14.31 -25.85
N ASN A 51 -9.72 -13.79 -26.75
CA ASN A 51 -10.41 -14.65 -27.72
C ASN A 51 -9.42 -15.27 -28.72
N SER A 52 -8.34 -14.57 -29.09
CA SER A 52 -7.37 -15.09 -30.06
C SER A 52 -6.69 -16.36 -29.53
N PHE A 53 -6.08 -16.27 -28.34
CA PHE A 53 -5.44 -17.42 -27.71
C PHE A 53 -6.44 -18.51 -27.34
N TRP A 54 -7.64 -18.15 -26.86
CA TRP A 54 -8.67 -19.13 -26.48
C TRP A 54 -9.11 -19.99 -27.66
N LEU A 55 -9.28 -19.40 -28.84
CA LEU A 55 -9.61 -20.12 -30.06
C LEU A 55 -8.44 -20.98 -30.54
N GLU A 56 -7.22 -20.47 -30.46
CA GLU A 56 -6.03 -21.23 -30.84
C GLU A 56 -5.80 -22.47 -29.96
N MET A 57 -6.07 -22.34 -28.67
CA MET A 57 -5.99 -23.42 -27.69
C MET A 57 -6.96 -24.58 -27.94
N GLN A 58 -7.96 -24.40 -28.80
CA GLN A 58 -8.86 -25.50 -29.18
C GLN A 58 -8.16 -26.56 -30.04
N GLY A 59 -6.95 -26.28 -30.53
CA GLY A 59 -6.07 -27.27 -31.15
C GLY A 59 -6.32 -27.54 -32.63
N TYR A 60 -7.11 -26.69 -33.30
CA TYR A 60 -7.30 -26.76 -34.75
C TYR A 60 -6.13 -26.11 -35.50
N SER A 61 -5.83 -26.64 -36.69
CA SER A 61 -4.78 -26.14 -37.58
C SER A 61 -5.26 -25.03 -38.52
N ASP A 62 -6.53 -25.04 -38.92
CA ASP A 62 -7.14 -23.96 -39.71
C ASP A 62 -7.43 -22.75 -38.80
N PRO A 63 -6.96 -21.53 -39.14
CA PRO A 63 -7.13 -20.34 -38.31
C PRO A 63 -8.52 -19.69 -38.46
N ARG A 64 -9.38 -20.16 -39.35
CA ARG A 64 -10.67 -19.54 -39.64
C ARG A 64 -11.73 -19.97 -38.63
N TRP A 65 -12.37 -18.98 -37.99
CA TRP A 65 -13.46 -19.19 -37.05
C TRP A 65 -14.68 -18.35 -37.41
N MET A 66 -15.86 -18.97 -37.47
CA MET A 66 -17.10 -18.27 -37.83
C MET A 66 -18.31 -18.84 -37.12
N THR A 67 -19.37 -18.04 -37.00
CA THR A 67 -20.64 -18.52 -36.43
C THR A 67 -21.34 -19.48 -37.39
N TYR A 68 -22.24 -20.33 -36.87
CA TYR A 68 -23.08 -21.20 -37.70
C TYR A 68 -23.80 -20.43 -38.82
N LYS A 69 -24.32 -19.23 -38.50
CA LYS A 69 -25.05 -18.39 -39.47
C LYS A 69 -24.14 -17.90 -40.59
N GLN A 70 -22.89 -17.55 -40.28
CA GLN A 70 -21.91 -17.15 -41.28
C GLN A 70 -21.55 -18.32 -42.21
N ALA A 71 -21.31 -19.51 -41.65
CA ALA A 71 -21.06 -20.72 -42.44
C ALA A 71 -22.23 -21.02 -43.39
N ALA A 72 -23.47 -21.01 -42.87
CA ALA A 72 -24.67 -21.26 -43.66
C ALA A 72 -24.88 -20.21 -44.77
N ALA A 73 -24.58 -18.93 -44.49
CA ALA A 73 -24.66 -17.86 -45.49
C ALA A 73 -23.64 -18.03 -46.64
N MET A 74 -22.54 -18.73 -46.39
CA MET A 74 -21.53 -19.08 -47.38
C MET A 74 -21.84 -20.41 -48.10
N GLY A 75 -23.01 -21.02 -47.85
CA GLY A 75 -23.38 -22.33 -48.41
C GLY A 75 -22.63 -23.51 -47.76
N ALA A 76 -21.94 -23.29 -46.65
CA ALA A 76 -21.19 -24.29 -45.92
C ALA A 76 -21.99 -24.81 -44.71
N GLN A 77 -21.66 -26.01 -44.23
CA GLN A 77 -22.44 -26.69 -43.19
C GLN A 77 -21.54 -27.20 -42.06
N VAL A 78 -21.83 -26.80 -40.82
CA VAL A 78 -21.17 -27.37 -39.63
C VAL A 78 -21.51 -28.87 -39.57
N LYS A 79 -20.48 -29.71 -39.43
CA LYS A 79 -20.59 -31.17 -39.33
C LYS A 79 -21.47 -31.58 -38.15
N LYS A 80 -22.25 -32.64 -38.34
CA LYS A 80 -23.17 -33.12 -37.30
C LYS A 80 -22.40 -33.63 -36.09
N GLY A 81 -22.70 -33.08 -34.92
CA GLY A 81 -22.10 -33.49 -33.64
C GLY A 81 -20.95 -32.59 -33.17
N GLU A 82 -20.47 -31.68 -34.01
CA GLU A 82 -19.44 -30.71 -33.65
C GLU A 82 -19.91 -29.73 -32.58
N LYS A 83 -18.97 -29.33 -31.71
CA LYS A 83 -19.23 -28.38 -30.62
C LYS A 83 -18.62 -27.03 -30.96
N SER A 84 -19.39 -25.98 -30.69
CA SER A 84 -18.90 -24.61 -30.83
C SER A 84 -18.01 -24.21 -29.67
N THR A 85 -17.11 -23.28 -29.95
CA THR A 85 -16.32 -22.57 -28.95
C THR A 85 -16.96 -21.20 -28.69
N GLN A 86 -17.22 -20.90 -27.42
CA GLN A 86 -17.79 -19.61 -27.02
C GLN A 86 -16.69 -18.55 -26.95
N ILE A 87 -17.00 -17.33 -27.38
CA ILE A 87 -16.17 -16.13 -27.27
C ILE A 87 -16.96 -15.00 -26.62
N GLU A 88 -16.26 -14.02 -26.05
CA GLU A 88 -16.86 -12.83 -25.43
C GLU A 88 -16.28 -11.56 -26.03
N TYR A 89 -17.12 -10.62 -26.47
CA TYR A 89 -16.68 -9.31 -26.94
C TYR A 89 -17.52 -8.20 -26.33
N TRP A 90 -16.88 -7.04 -26.18
CA TRP A 90 -17.43 -5.90 -25.46
C TRP A 90 -17.71 -4.78 -26.44
N GLN A 91 -18.97 -4.44 -26.62
CA GLN A 91 -19.39 -3.32 -27.45
C GLN A 91 -19.47 -2.07 -26.59
N TRP A 92 -18.53 -1.16 -26.82
CA TRP A 92 -18.51 0.15 -26.16
C TRP A 92 -19.25 1.22 -26.95
N THR A 93 -19.58 0.99 -28.23
CA THR A 93 -20.24 1.99 -29.08
C THR A 93 -21.46 1.43 -29.79
N LYS A 94 -22.48 2.27 -30.00
CA LYS A 94 -23.70 1.94 -30.74
C LYS A 94 -24.02 3.04 -31.74
N GLN A 95 -24.52 2.68 -32.92
CA GLN A 95 -25.08 3.64 -33.87
C GLN A 95 -26.46 4.11 -33.39
N LYS A 96 -26.67 5.41 -33.24
CA LYS A 96 -27.98 6.03 -33.00
C LYS A 96 -28.41 6.86 -34.21
N PRO A 97 -29.66 6.72 -34.70
CA PRO A 97 -30.14 7.55 -35.80
C PRO A 97 -30.13 9.01 -35.39
N MET A 98 -29.67 9.88 -36.29
CA MET A 98 -29.66 11.33 -36.10
C MET A 98 -31.00 11.92 -36.53
N PHE A 99 -31.50 12.88 -35.76
CA PHE A 99 -32.72 13.62 -36.05
C PHE A 99 -32.40 15.11 -36.10
N ASP A 100 -33.10 15.86 -36.95
CA ASP A 100 -33.03 17.31 -37.00
C ASP A 100 -33.74 17.96 -35.79
N GLU A 101 -33.64 19.29 -35.64
CA GLU A 101 -34.28 20.03 -34.54
C GLU A 101 -35.82 19.88 -34.53
N ALA A 102 -36.42 19.46 -35.64
CA ALA A 102 -37.85 19.19 -35.76
C ALA A 102 -38.22 17.71 -35.49
N GLY A 103 -37.23 16.84 -35.19
CA GLY A 103 -37.42 15.43 -34.89
C GLY A 103 -37.51 14.50 -36.10
N ASN A 104 -37.15 14.97 -37.32
CA ASN A 104 -37.13 14.14 -38.51
C ASN A 104 -35.77 13.46 -38.73
N PRO A 105 -35.73 12.23 -39.29
CA PRO A 105 -34.52 11.60 -39.79
C PRO A 105 -33.57 12.53 -40.55
N GLN A 106 -32.36 12.75 -40.05
CA GLN A 106 -31.30 13.34 -40.86
C GLN A 106 -30.87 12.31 -41.89
N LEU A 107 -30.90 12.69 -43.17
CA LEU A 107 -30.53 11.84 -44.29
C LEU A 107 -29.17 12.28 -44.85
N ASP A 108 -28.36 11.32 -45.31
CA ASP A 108 -27.12 11.60 -46.02
C ASP A 108 -27.39 12.07 -47.46
N ASN A 109 -26.31 12.36 -48.19
CA ASN A 109 -26.38 12.83 -49.58
C ASN A 109 -26.99 11.79 -50.54
N GLU A 110 -27.21 10.55 -50.10
CA GLU A 110 -27.88 9.47 -50.84
C GLU A 110 -29.32 9.22 -50.37
N GLY A 111 -29.83 10.03 -49.44
CA GLY A 111 -31.18 9.89 -48.88
C GLY A 111 -31.31 8.77 -47.84
N LYS A 112 -30.21 8.24 -47.30
CA LYS A 112 -30.22 7.22 -46.23
C LYS A 112 -30.11 7.87 -44.86
N GLN A 113 -30.76 7.29 -43.87
CA GLN A 113 -30.69 7.71 -42.48
C GLN A 113 -29.23 7.82 -42.00
N GLN A 114 -28.85 9.00 -41.51
CA GLN A 114 -27.58 9.23 -40.84
C GLN A 114 -27.61 8.67 -39.42
N TYR A 115 -26.46 8.15 -38.98
CA TYR A 115 -26.26 7.59 -37.66
C TYR A 115 -25.03 8.23 -37.00
N GLN A 116 -25.15 8.54 -35.71
CA GLN A 116 -24.05 8.94 -34.87
C GLN A 116 -23.55 7.73 -34.06
N THR A 117 -22.24 7.51 -34.07
CA THR A 117 -21.62 6.53 -33.17
C THR A 117 -21.60 7.12 -31.76
N VAL A 118 -22.43 6.58 -30.87
CA VAL A 118 -22.45 6.99 -29.46
C VAL A 118 -21.77 5.93 -28.60
N ARG A 119 -20.97 6.37 -27.63
CA ARG A 119 -20.39 5.48 -26.62
C ARG A 119 -21.44 5.10 -25.58
N LEU A 120 -21.41 3.86 -25.13
CA LEU A 120 -22.28 3.34 -24.09
C LEU A 120 -21.61 3.51 -22.73
N GLN A 121 -22.32 4.10 -21.75
CA GLN A 121 -21.81 4.26 -20.37
C GLN A 121 -21.48 2.93 -19.68
N ARG A 122 -22.08 1.82 -20.13
CA ARG A 122 -21.67 0.47 -19.75
C ARG A 122 -21.53 -0.36 -21.02
N PRO A 123 -20.46 -1.15 -21.16
CA PRO A 123 -20.27 -1.97 -22.35
C PRO A 123 -21.35 -3.04 -22.40
N ASN A 124 -21.92 -3.23 -23.57
CA ASN A 124 -22.72 -4.43 -23.80
C ASN A 124 -21.76 -5.60 -23.98
N THR A 125 -21.85 -6.57 -23.07
CA THR A 125 -21.13 -7.82 -23.18
C THR A 125 -21.90 -8.77 -24.07
N PHE A 126 -21.30 -9.18 -25.18
CA PHE A 126 -21.86 -10.16 -26.09
C PHE A 126 -21.09 -11.45 -26.02
N ARG A 127 -21.81 -12.56 -26.17
CA ARG A 127 -21.22 -13.89 -26.33
C ARG A 127 -21.65 -14.46 -27.66
N ALA A 128 -20.70 -15.00 -28.40
CA ALA A 128 -20.95 -15.68 -29.65
C ALA A 128 -20.38 -17.09 -29.58
N ASN A 129 -21.00 -18.01 -30.30
CA ASN A 129 -20.53 -19.38 -30.46
C ASN A 129 -20.01 -19.51 -31.89
N VAL A 130 -18.72 -19.80 -32.01
CA VAL A 130 -18.01 -19.94 -33.28
C VAL A 130 -17.56 -21.39 -33.47
N PHE A 131 -17.40 -21.77 -34.73
CA PHE A 131 -16.89 -23.07 -35.16
C PHE A 131 -15.65 -22.83 -35.99
N ASN A 132 -14.66 -23.70 -35.82
CA ASN A 132 -13.47 -23.72 -36.65
C ASN A 132 -13.82 -24.22 -38.06
N ALA A 133 -13.11 -23.76 -39.09
CA ALA A 133 -13.33 -24.23 -40.47
C ALA A 133 -13.15 -25.75 -40.63
N GLU A 134 -12.30 -26.42 -39.84
CA GLU A 134 -12.20 -27.89 -39.84
C GLU A 134 -13.49 -28.60 -39.41
N GLN A 135 -14.37 -27.90 -38.67
CA GLN A 135 -15.66 -28.39 -38.23
C GLN A 135 -16.77 -28.18 -39.27
N ILE A 136 -16.45 -27.60 -40.43
CA ILE A 136 -17.42 -27.14 -41.43
C ILE A 136 -17.11 -27.79 -42.79
N ASP A 137 -18.11 -28.44 -43.37
CA ASP A 137 -18.05 -28.94 -44.75
C ASP A 137 -18.41 -27.83 -45.75
N GLY A 138 -17.75 -27.84 -46.92
CA GLY A 138 -18.05 -26.91 -48.02
C GLY A 138 -17.25 -25.61 -48.02
N LEU A 139 -16.25 -25.46 -47.14
CA LEU A 139 -15.28 -24.35 -47.20
C LEU A 139 -14.09 -24.72 -48.10
N PRO A 140 -13.51 -23.76 -48.86
CA PRO A 140 -12.28 -24.00 -49.58
C PRO A 140 -11.12 -24.27 -48.60
N PRO A 141 -10.11 -25.07 -48.98
CA PRO A 141 -8.89 -25.27 -48.18
C PRO A 141 -8.26 -23.92 -47.80
N PHE A 142 -7.74 -23.82 -46.57
CA PHE A 142 -6.99 -22.64 -46.17
C PHE A 142 -5.60 -22.68 -46.79
N GLU A 143 -5.25 -21.63 -47.53
CA GLU A 143 -3.90 -21.43 -48.04
C GLU A 143 -3.20 -20.41 -47.14
N GLN A 144 -2.11 -20.85 -46.52
CA GLN A 144 -1.30 -19.99 -45.66
C GLN A 144 -0.60 -18.93 -46.52
N PRO A 145 -0.70 -17.63 -46.20
CA PRO A 145 -0.02 -16.60 -46.96
C PRO A 145 1.50 -16.81 -46.89
N PRO A 146 2.23 -16.60 -48.00
CA PRO A 146 3.69 -16.66 -47.98
C PRO A 146 4.27 -15.53 -47.13
N LEU A 147 5.47 -15.74 -46.59
CA LEU A 147 6.28 -14.69 -45.97
C LEU A 147 6.57 -13.59 -47.01
N ALA A 148 6.18 -12.36 -46.69
CA ALA A 148 6.37 -11.21 -47.56
C ALA A 148 7.71 -10.48 -47.34
N PHE A 149 8.45 -10.84 -46.28
CA PHE A 149 9.68 -10.20 -45.85
C PHE A 149 10.62 -11.23 -45.20
N ASP A 150 11.90 -10.88 -45.08
CA ASP A 150 12.85 -11.64 -44.27
C ASP A 150 12.56 -11.41 -42.77
N PRO A 151 12.29 -12.47 -41.98
CA PRO A 151 11.95 -12.32 -40.57
C PRO A 151 13.04 -11.63 -39.73
N VAL A 152 14.31 -11.90 -40.02
CA VAL A 152 15.45 -11.39 -39.24
C VAL A 152 15.67 -9.92 -39.55
N GLU A 153 15.71 -9.54 -40.83
CA GLU A 153 15.84 -8.13 -41.23
C GLU A 153 14.69 -7.30 -40.67
N LYS A 154 13.46 -7.84 -40.67
CA LYS A 154 12.29 -7.15 -40.12
C LYS A 154 12.40 -6.99 -38.60
N ALA A 155 12.88 -8.01 -37.89
CA ALA A 155 13.09 -7.95 -36.45
C ALA A 155 14.19 -6.95 -36.06
N GLU A 156 15.28 -6.89 -36.81
CA GLU A 156 16.32 -5.87 -36.65
C GLU A 156 15.75 -4.47 -36.80
N ALA A 157 15.03 -4.21 -37.90
CA ALA A 157 14.43 -2.91 -38.14
C ALA A 157 13.47 -2.48 -37.03
N ILE A 158 12.73 -3.42 -36.44
CA ILE A 158 11.84 -3.16 -35.30
C ILE A 158 12.66 -2.79 -34.06
N LEU A 159 13.68 -3.58 -33.72
CA LEU A 159 14.53 -3.33 -32.54
C LEU A 159 15.34 -2.03 -32.66
N ASP A 160 15.70 -1.63 -33.88
CA ASP A 160 16.32 -0.33 -34.13
C ASP A 160 15.30 0.81 -33.95
N ASP A 161 14.06 0.62 -34.41
CA ASP A 161 13.01 1.64 -34.36
C ASP A 161 12.51 1.90 -32.92
N ILE A 162 12.41 0.88 -32.05
CA ILE A 162 11.90 1.05 -30.67
C ILE A 162 12.67 2.12 -29.87
N GLY A 163 13.94 2.36 -30.22
CA GLY A 163 14.76 3.42 -29.63
C GLY A 163 15.19 3.12 -28.18
N VAL A 164 15.31 1.85 -27.82
CA VAL A 164 15.84 1.39 -26.53
C VAL A 164 17.22 0.79 -26.78
N PRO A 165 18.30 1.26 -26.14
CA PRO A 165 19.65 0.75 -26.37
C PRO A 165 19.74 -0.75 -26.06
N ILE A 166 20.32 -1.52 -26.97
CA ILE A 166 20.61 -2.95 -26.79
C ILE A 166 22.13 -3.12 -26.60
N ILE A 167 22.52 -3.64 -25.44
CA ILE A 167 23.91 -3.78 -25.00
C ILE A 167 24.25 -5.27 -24.88
N HIS A 168 25.33 -5.71 -25.53
CA HIS A 168 25.78 -7.11 -25.51
C HIS A 168 26.88 -7.35 -24.47
N ASP A 169 26.56 -7.12 -23.19
CA ASP A 169 27.53 -7.20 -22.08
C ASP A 169 27.33 -8.43 -21.16
N GLN A 170 26.35 -9.28 -21.45
CA GLN A 170 26.02 -10.44 -20.61
C GLN A 170 26.65 -11.73 -21.10
N ALA A 171 26.95 -12.64 -20.18
CA ALA A 171 27.52 -13.95 -20.49
C ALA A 171 26.47 -15.05 -20.67
N ASP A 172 25.40 -15.06 -19.86
CA ASP A 172 24.44 -16.17 -19.79
C ASP A 172 22.97 -15.76 -19.56
N ARG A 173 22.69 -14.46 -19.42
CA ARG A 173 21.36 -13.90 -19.13
C ARG A 173 21.02 -12.72 -20.05
N CYS A 174 19.75 -12.59 -20.42
CA CYS A 174 19.21 -11.41 -21.06
C CYS A 174 18.17 -10.77 -20.13
N PHE A 175 18.07 -9.45 -20.12
CA PHE A 175 17.07 -8.73 -19.33
C PHE A 175 16.92 -7.27 -19.79
N TYR A 176 15.72 -6.73 -19.62
CA TYR A 176 15.47 -5.30 -19.62
C TYR A 176 15.79 -4.66 -18.26
N GLN A 177 16.54 -3.56 -18.28
CA GLN A 177 16.83 -2.72 -17.12
C GLN A 177 16.06 -1.40 -17.21
N GLY A 178 14.96 -1.31 -16.46
CA GLY A 178 14.14 -0.10 -16.37
C GLY A 178 14.71 0.99 -15.44
N GLY A 179 14.02 2.13 -15.38
CA GLY A 179 14.43 3.29 -14.58
C GLY A 179 15.20 4.31 -15.43
N SER A 180 16.19 4.99 -14.84
CA SER A 180 16.89 6.09 -15.52
C SER A 180 17.82 5.67 -16.66
N THR A 181 18.16 4.38 -16.77
CA THR A 181 19.05 3.85 -17.80
C THR A 181 18.27 3.43 -19.04
N ASP A 182 17.16 2.72 -18.86
CA ASP A 182 16.24 2.32 -19.92
C ASP A 182 16.94 1.51 -21.04
N GLU A 183 17.55 0.39 -20.66
CA GLU A 183 18.47 -0.39 -21.51
C GLU A 183 18.06 -1.87 -21.59
N ILE A 184 18.35 -2.54 -22.70
CA ILE A 184 18.20 -3.98 -22.87
C ILE A 184 19.60 -4.60 -22.87
N HIS A 185 19.84 -5.56 -21.96
CA HIS A 185 21.09 -6.28 -21.84
C HIS A 185 20.95 -7.69 -22.41
N MET A 186 21.81 -8.04 -23.36
CA MET A 186 21.77 -9.29 -24.12
C MET A 186 23.11 -10.03 -24.03
N VAL A 187 23.05 -11.36 -24.20
CA VAL A 187 24.23 -12.15 -24.54
C VAL A 187 24.64 -11.82 -26.00
N PRO A 188 25.94 -11.81 -26.35
CA PRO A 188 26.39 -11.64 -27.74
C PRO A 188 25.64 -12.58 -28.70
N LYS A 189 25.40 -12.12 -29.94
CA LYS A 189 24.62 -12.87 -30.95
C LYS A 189 25.20 -14.28 -31.18
N GLU A 190 26.52 -14.43 -31.08
CA GLU A 190 27.26 -15.69 -31.24
C GLU A 190 26.96 -16.70 -30.13
N GLY A 191 26.41 -16.27 -29.00
CA GLY A 191 25.98 -17.12 -27.89
C GLY A 191 24.64 -17.83 -28.13
N PHE A 192 23.93 -17.48 -29.20
CA PHE A 192 22.67 -18.11 -29.58
C PHE A 192 22.88 -19.15 -30.68
N GLU A 193 22.10 -20.23 -30.63
CA GLU A 193 22.15 -21.31 -31.63
C GLU A 193 21.87 -20.81 -33.06
N ASN A 194 20.96 -19.84 -33.19
CA ASN A 194 20.63 -19.21 -34.46
C ASN A 194 20.05 -17.79 -34.24
N ALA A 195 19.96 -17.04 -35.34
CA ALA A 195 19.43 -15.68 -35.33
C ALA A 195 17.99 -15.59 -34.80
N TYR A 196 17.13 -16.56 -35.12
CA TYR A 196 15.74 -16.57 -34.65
C TYR A 196 15.64 -16.59 -33.12
N ASN A 197 16.45 -17.41 -32.45
CA ASN A 197 16.49 -17.48 -30.99
C ASN A 197 16.96 -16.14 -30.39
N TYR A 198 17.94 -15.48 -31.01
CA TYR A 198 18.39 -14.15 -30.58
C TYR A 198 17.27 -13.12 -30.67
N TYR A 199 16.60 -13.01 -31.83
CA TYR A 199 15.54 -12.00 -32.02
C TYR A 199 14.29 -12.30 -31.19
N ALA A 200 13.95 -13.57 -30.95
CA ALA A 200 12.85 -13.91 -30.06
C ALA A 200 13.10 -13.42 -28.62
N VAL A 201 14.31 -13.60 -28.10
CA VAL A 201 14.69 -13.09 -26.76
C VAL A 201 14.76 -11.56 -26.75
N ALA A 202 15.35 -10.95 -27.79
CA ALA A 202 15.43 -9.49 -27.87
C ALA A 202 14.04 -8.83 -27.93
N LEU A 203 13.07 -9.44 -28.64
CA LEU A 203 11.70 -8.95 -28.72
C LEU A 203 10.91 -9.18 -27.43
N HIS A 204 11.25 -10.20 -26.64
CA HIS A 204 10.74 -10.38 -25.28
C HIS A 204 11.19 -9.24 -24.36
N GLU A 205 12.48 -8.92 -24.36
CA GLU A 205 13.02 -7.80 -23.58
C GLU A 205 12.51 -6.44 -24.09
N ALA A 206 12.30 -6.29 -25.40
CA ALA A 206 11.60 -5.14 -25.96
C ALA A 206 10.15 -5.05 -25.45
N GLY A 207 9.48 -6.19 -25.27
CA GLY A 207 8.17 -6.25 -24.64
C GLY A 207 8.19 -5.66 -23.23
N HIS A 208 9.17 -6.04 -22.41
CA HIS A 208 9.38 -5.45 -21.09
C HIS A 208 9.69 -3.96 -21.16
N SER A 209 10.53 -3.53 -22.10
CA SER A 209 10.91 -2.13 -22.23
C SER A 209 9.68 -1.24 -22.39
N THR A 210 8.66 -1.65 -23.15
CA THR A 210 7.42 -0.87 -23.31
C THR A 210 6.72 -0.49 -22.00
N GLY A 211 7.02 -1.15 -20.88
CA GLY A 211 6.48 -0.83 -19.55
C GLY A 211 7.01 0.47 -18.93
N HIS A 212 8.08 1.05 -19.47
CA HIS A 212 8.68 2.31 -18.98
C HIS A 212 7.69 3.48 -18.91
N GLU A 213 7.97 4.44 -18.02
CA GLU A 213 7.08 5.58 -17.74
C GLU A 213 6.83 6.48 -18.96
N SER A 214 7.79 6.55 -19.89
CA SER A 214 7.67 7.29 -21.16
C SER A 214 6.90 6.54 -22.26
N ARG A 215 6.47 5.29 -22.00
CA ARG A 215 5.81 4.41 -22.98
C ARG A 215 4.43 3.98 -22.48
N LEU A 216 4.18 2.69 -22.25
CA LEU A 216 2.89 2.19 -21.78
C LEU A 216 2.71 2.34 -20.27
N ASN A 217 3.76 2.77 -19.54
CA ASN A 217 3.74 3.11 -18.11
C ASN A 217 3.00 2.04 -17.27
N ARG A 218 3.48 0.80 -17.39
CA ARG A 218 2.93 -0.35 -16.67
C ARG A 218 3.63 -0.51 -15.34
N ASP A 219 2.88 -0.97 -14.34
CA ASP A 219 3.45 -1.37 -13.04
C ASP A 219 4.20 -2.70 -13.22
N MET A 220 5.53 -2.62 -13.32
CA MET A 220 6.45 -3.75 -13.54
C MET A 220 6.77 -4.53 -12.24
N GLY A 221 6.25 -4.08 -11.09
CA GLY A 221 6.57 -4.63 -9.77
C GLY A 221 7.92 -4.17 -9.21
N ASP A 222 8.08 -4.26 -7.89
CA ASP A 222 9.22 -3.67 -7.18
C ASP A 222 10.50 -4.55 -7.24
N PHE A 223 10.37 -5.88 -7.39
CA PHE A 223 11.49 -6.83 -7.44
C PHE A 223 11.20 -8.10 -8.27
N PHE A 224 12.28 -8.70 -8.81
CA PHE A 224 12.29 -9.97 -9.52
C PHE A 224 11.64 -11.10 -8.70
N GLY A 225 10.69 -11.82 -9.29
CA GLY A 225 9.98 -12.93 -8.64
C GLY A 225 8.72 -12.57 -7.83
N SER A 226 8.36 -11.28 -7.74
CA SER A 226 7.08 -10.86 -7.15
C SER A 226 5.86 -11.30 -7.98
N GLU A 227 4.65 -11.31 -7.40
CA GLU A 227 3.41 -11.65 -8.12
C GLU A 227 3.14 -10.68 -9.27
N LYS A 228 3.44 -9.39 -9.08
CA LYS A 228 3.35 -8.37 -10.14
C LYS A 228 4.37 -8.61 -11.25
N TYR A 229 5.61 -8.91 -10.88
CA TYR A 229 6.66 -9.27 -11.85
C TYR A 229 6.27 -10.53 -12.64
N ALA A 230 5.68 -11.54 -11.99
CA ALA A 230 5.17 -12.72 -12.68
C ALA A 230 4.05 -12.38 -13.68
N ILE A 231 3.16 -11.45 -13.37
CA ILE A 231 2.14 -10.97 -14.33
C ILE A 231 2.81 -10.23 -15.50
N GLU A 232 3.88 -9.47 -15.25
CA GLU A 232 4.63 -8.80 -16.30
C GLU A 232 5.36 -9.79 -17.22
N GLU A 233 5.99 -10.82 -16.67
CA GLU A 233 6.54 -11.94 -17.45
C GLU A 233 5.45 -12.60 -18.31
N LEU A 234 4.25 -12.84 -17.77
CA LEU A 234 3.14 -13.39 -18.56
C LEU A 234 2.75 -12.47 -19.73
N ARG A 235 2.74 -11.14 -19.52
CA ARG A 235 2.45 -10.17 -20.59
C ARG A 235 3.53 -10.17 -21.66
N ALA A 236 4.80 -10.12 -21.25
CA ALA A 236 5.94 -10.11 -22.15
C ALA A 236 6.04 -11.40 -22.96
N GLU A 237 5.81 -12.56 -22.34
CA GLU A 237 5.74 -13.86 -23.02
C GLU A 237 4.62 -13.92 -24.06
N MET A 238 3.41 -13.50 -23.69
CA MET A 238 2.28 -13.47 -24.61
C MET A 238 2.52 -12.51 -25.77
N ALA A 239 3.15 -11.36 -25.52
CA ALA A 239 3.49 -10.38 -26.54
C ALA A 239 4.61 -10.90 -27.46
N SER A 240 5.68 -11.46 -26.89
CA SER A 240 6.79 -12.07 -27.63
C SER A 240 6.27 -13.16 -28.57
N TYR A 241 5.36 -14.02 -28.08
CA TYR A 241 4.67 -15.00 -28.92
C TYR A 241 3.88 -14.35 -30.07
N MET A 242 3.10 -13.30 -29.80
CA MET A 242 2.33 -12.60 -30.85
C MET A 242 3.24 -11.98 -31.91
N ILE A 243 4.30 -11.29 -31.49
CA ILE A 243 5.28 -10.63 -32.37
C ILE A 243 6.03 -11.66 -33.21
N THR A 244 6.62 -12.69 -32.59
CA THR A 244 7.39 -13.73 -33.29
C THR A 244 6.52 -14.52 -34.28
N THR A 245 5.24 -14.73 -33.95
CA THR A 245 4.23 -15.34 -34.84
C THR A 245 3.95 -14.48 -36.07
N GLU A 246 3.80 -13.18 -35.89
CA GLU A 246 3.56 -12.23 -36.98
C GLU A 246 4.79 -12.09 -37.89
N LEU A 247 6.00 -12.14 -37.32
CA LEU A 247 7.26 -12.02 -38.05
C LEU A 247 7.73 -13.33 -38.71
N GLY A 248 7.20 -14.49 -38.32
CA GLY A 248 7.65 -15.79 -38.82
C GLY A 248 9.01 -16.25 -38.27
N LEU A 249 9.42 -15.70 -37.11
CA LEU A 249 10.70 -16.01 -36.45
C LEU A 249 10.71 -17.39 -35.78
N GLY A 250 9.55 -18.03 -35.59
CA GLY A 250 9.45 -19.18 -34.68
C GLY A 250 9.41 -18.73 -33.21
N HIS A 251 8.96 -19.61 -32.33
CA HIS A 251 8.94 -19.36 -30.89
C HIS A 251 9.65 -20.52 -30.21
N ASN A 252 10.58 -20.23 -29.29
CA ASN A 252 11.24 -21.24 -28.48
C ASN A 252 11.19 -20.83 -27.00
N PRO A 253 10.24 -21.33 -26.21
CA PRO A 253 10.02 -20.91 -24.82
C PRO A 253 11.03 -21.50 -23.83
N GLU A 254 12.23 -21.91 -24.28
CA GLU A 254 13.30 -22.39 -23.41
C GLU A 254 13.81 -21.26 -22.50
N ARG A 255 13.14 -21.07 -21.34
CA ARG A 255 13.67 -20.60 -20.02
C ARG A 255 12.61 -20.07 -19.02
N HIS A 256 11.32 -20.36 -19.13
CA HIS A 256 10.30 -19.73 -18.23
C HIS A 256 9.61 -20.65 -17.22
N ALA A 257 10.12 -21.87 -16.99
CA ALA A 257 9.58 -22.81 -16.01
C ALA A 257 9.41 -22.28 -14.56
N PRO A 258 10.27 -21.38 -14.03
CA PRO A 258 10.11 -20.86 -12.67
C PRO A 258 8.83 -20.04 -12.47
N TYR A 259 8.35 -19.34 -13.51
CA TYR A 259 7.24 -18.38 -13.39
C TYR A 259 5.86 -19.01 -13.57
N ILE A 260 5.78 -20.18 -14.20
CA ILE A 260 4.52 -20.91 -14.46
C ILE A 260 3.70 -21.10 -13.19
N LYS A 261 4.35 -21.47 -12.08
CA LYS A 261 3.67 -21.64 -10.78
C LYS A 261 3.11 -20.33 -10.23
N SER A 262 3.83 -19.22 -10.42
CA SER A 262 3.40 -17.89 -10.00
C SER A 262 2.26 -17.37 -10.89
N TRP A 263 2.32 -17.57 -12.20
CA TRP A 263 1.22 -17.25 -13.15
C TRP A 263 -0.05 -18.00 -12.78
N MET A 264 0.06 -19.31 -12.58
CA MET A 264 -1.08 -20.16 -12.23
C MET A 264 -1.73 -19.67 -10.94
N LYS A 265 -0.92 -19.36 -9.92
CA LYS A 265 -1.41 -18.83 -8.64
C LYS A 265 -2.11 -17.47 -8.80
N ALA A 266 -1.53 -16.55 -9.57
CA ALA A 266 -2.14 -15.24 -9.83
C ALA A 266 -3.50 -15.39 -10.55
N ILE A 267 -3.57 -16.22 -11.60
CA ILE A 267 -4.80 -16.51 -12.36
C ILE A 267 -5.82 -17.29 -11.50
N GLU A 268 -5.37 -18.12 -10.56
CA GLU A 268 -6.23 -18.78 -9.58
C GLU A 268 -6.90 -17.77 -8.64
N ASN A 269 -6.13 -16.78 -8.16
CA ASN A 269 -6.61 -15.73 -7.26
C ASN A 269 -7.59 -14.77 -7.97
N ASP A 270 -7.24 -14.30 -9.18
CA ASP A 270 -8.11 -13.46 -10.01
C ASP A 270 -8.11 -13.91 -11.48
N LYS A 271 -9.24 -14.48 -11.90
CA LYS A 271 -9.45 -14.98 -13.27
C LYS A 271 -9.39 -13.86 -14.32
N ASN A 272 -9.55 -12.60 -13.95
CA ASN A 272 -9.47 -11.47 -14.88
C ASN A 272 -8.04 -11.10 -15.25
N ILE A 273 -7.04 -11.47 -14.43
CA ILE A 273 -5.62 -11.19 -14.71
C ILE A 273 -5.23 -11.74 -16.08
N LEU A 274 -5.73 -12.93 -16.43
CA LEU A 274 -5.47 -13.55 -17.72
C LEU A 274 -6.01 -12.72 -18.91
N PHE A 275 -7.22 -12.16 -18.76
CA PHE A 275 -7.81 -11.29 -19.79
C PHE A 275 -7.11 -9.93 -19.88
N GLN A 276 -6.64 -9.41 -18.74
CA GLN A 276 -5.85 -8.18 -18.67
C GLN A 276 -4.48 -8.39 -19.30
N ALA A 277 -3.79 -9.48 -18.97
CA ALA A 277 -2.50 -9.83 -19.55
C ALA A 277 -2.59 -10.00 -21.07
N ALA A 278 -3.63 -10.69 -21.58
CA ALA A 278 -3.86 -10.81 -23.01
C ALA A 278 -4.12 -9.46 -23.71
N ARG A 279 -4.85 -8.55 -23.06
CA ARG A 279 -5.08 -7.18 -23.58
C ARG A 279 -3.78 -6.38 -23.58
N ASP A 280 -3.04 -6.42 -22.48
CA ASP A 280 -1.80 -5.67 -22.33
C ASP A 280 -0.72 -6.20 -23.30
N ALA A 281 -0.66 -7.52 -23.54
CA ALA A 281 0.20 -8.14 -24.54
C ALA A 281 -0.11 -7.68 -25.97
N GLU A 282 -1.39 -7.48 -26.30
CA GLU A 282 -1.80 -6.91 -27.59
C GLU A 282 -1.32 -5.45 -27.72
N LEU A 283 -1.42 -4.65 -26.66
CA LEU A 283 -0.89 -3.28 -26.64
C LEU A 283 0.63 -3.25 -26.78
N ILE A 284 1.35 -4.17 -26.11
CA ILE A 284 2.80 -4.33 -26.25
C ILE A 284 3.15 -4.66 -27.70
N THR A 285 2.44 -5.62 -28.30
CA THR A 285 2.63 -6.04 -29.70
C THR A 285 2.42 -4.87 -30.64
N GLU A 286 1.31 -4.14 -30.51
CA GLU A 286 1.03 -2.96 -31.34
C GLU A 286 2.12 -1.88 -31.18
N TRP A 287 2.63 -1.66 -29.97
CA TRP A 287 3.68 -0.68 -29.71
C TRP A 287 5.01 -1.10 -30.33
N VAL A 288 5.42 -2.35 -30.14
CA VAL A 288 6.69 -2.88 -30.68
C VAL A 288 6.66 -2.92 -32.21
N LEU A 289 5.56 -3.34 -32.82
CA LEU A 289 5.45 -3.42 -34.28
C LEU A 289 5.20 -2.06 -34.95
N ASN A 290 4.63 -1.09 -34.22
CA ASN A 290 4.30 0.22 -34.74
C ASN A 290 4.45 1.30 -33.64
N LYS A 291 5.67 1.80 -33.50
CA LYS A 291 6.04 2.80 -32.50
C LYS A 291 5.22 4.09 -32.62
N GLU A 292 4.94 4.58 -33.83
CA GLU A 292 4.16 5.80 -34.03
C GLU A 292 2.74 5.67 -33.46
N LYS A 293 2.06 4.58 -33.80
CA LYS A 293 0.73 4.25 -33.24
C LYS A 293 0.80 4.01 -31.73
N GLY A 294 1.85 3.35 -31.25
CA GLY A 294 2.12 3.15 -29.83
C GLY A 294 2.33 4.46 -29.05
N LEU A 295 3.04 5.43 -29.63
CA LEU A 295 3.24 6.77 -29.07
C LEU A 295 1.96 7.60 -29.07
N GLU A 296 1.11 7.48 -30.10
CA GLU A 296 -0.22 8.10 -30.10
C GLU A 296 -1.10 7.54 -28.97
N MET A 297 -1.10 6.22 -28.78
CA MET A 297 -1.86 5.57 -27.70
C MET A 297 -1.34 5.95 -26.31
N ALA A 298 -0.02 6.02 -26.13
CA ALA A 298 0.60 6.49 -24.90
C ALA A 298 0.26 7.97 -24.62
N LYS A 299 0.31 8.84 -25.63
CA LYS A 299 -0.12 10.24 -25.52
C LYS A 299 -1.58 10.34 -25.12
N VAL A 300 -2.48 9.58 -25.75
CA VAL A 300 -3.92 9.58 -25.39
C VAL A 300 -4.13 9.11 -23.95
N ALA A 301 -3.39 8.11 -23.48
CA ALA A 301 -3.47 7.63 -22.10
C ALA A 301 -2.94 8.66 -21.09
N THR A 302 -1.83 9.33 -21.40
CA THR A 302 -1.24 10.41 -20.59
C THR A 302 -2.16 11.62 -20.55
N LEU A 303 -2.64 12.10 -21.70
CA LEU A 303 -3.63 13.18 -21.80
C LEU A 303 -4.92 12.83 -21.05
N SER A 304 -5.36 11.57 -21.09
CA SER A 304 -6.52 11.13 -20.29
C SER A 304 -6.27 11.18 -18.78
N LYS A 305 -5.06 10.85 -18.31
CA LYS A 305 -4.68 10.96 -16.90
C LYS A 305 -4.51 12.43 -16.46
N GLU A 306 -3.85 13.25 -17.28
CA GLU A 306 -3.66 14.68 -17.06
C GLU A 306 -4.99 15.42 -17.04
N ALA A 307 -5.88 15.06 -17.96
CA ALA A 307 -7.17 15.70 -18.05
C ALA A 307 -8.11 15.21 -16.92
N GLN A 308 -7.94 13.97 -16.41
CA GLN A 308 -8.54 13.54 -15.13
C GLN A 308 -7.97 14.28 -13.90
N SER A 309 -6.70 14.70 -13.92
CA SER A 309 -6.10 15.50 -12.83
C SER A 309 -6.49 16.97 -12.90
N MET A 310 -6.45 17.60 -14.08
CA MET A 310 -6.94 18.97 -14.31
C MET A 310 -8.41 19.08 -13.90
N GLN A 311 -9.25 18.10 -14.23
CA GLN A 311 -10.64 18.05 -13.79
C GLN A 311 -10.82 17.95 -12.27
N LYS A 312 -9.91 17.26 -11.57
CA LYS A 312 -9.93 17.22 -10.10
C LYS A 312 -9.55 18.56 -9.48
N GLU A 313 -8.72 19.35 -10.14
CA GLU A 313 -8.27 20.66 -9.63
C GLU A 313 -9.24 21.79 -10.00
N GLU A 314 -9.66 21.90 -11.26
CA GLU A 314 -10.66 22.88 -11.70
C GLU A 314 -12.05 22.58 -11.13
N GLY A 315 -12.44 21.31 -11.07
CA GLY A 315 -13.67 20.89 -10.39
C GLY A 315 -13.62 21.24 -8.90
N LYS A 316 -12.52 20.98 -8.21
CA LYS A 316 -12.35 21.42 -6.81
C LYS A 316 -12.44 22.94 -6.69
N SER A 317 -11.81 23.70 -7.57
CA SER A 317 -11.84 25.18 -7.57
C SER A 317 -13.25 25.72 -7.79
N PHE A 318 -13.98 25.19 -8.77
CA PHE A 318 -15.38 25.53 -9.04
C PHE A 318 -16.30 25.15 -7.88
N PHE A 319 -16.22 23.92 -7.36
CA PHE A 319 -17.04 23.48 -6.23
C PHE A 319 -16.68 24.18 -4.92
N GLN A 320 -15.44 24.64 -4.75
CA GLN A 320 -15.01 25.49 -3.64
C GLN A 320 -15.66 26.88 -3.74
N LYS A 321 -15.63 27.52 -4.92
CA LYS A 321 -16.34 28.79 -5.19
C LYS A 321 -17.86 28.66 -4.96
N MET A 322 -18.45 27.53 -5.37
CA MET A 322 -19.88 27.21 -5.13
C MET A 322 -20.19 27.06 -3.63
N ALA A 323 -19.29 26.42 -2.87
CA ALA A 323 -19.40 26.30 -1.42
C ALA A 323 -19.23 27.65 -0.70
N ASP A 324 -18.55 28.61 -1.32
CA ASP A 324 -18.36 29.97 -0.80
C ASP A 324 -19.54 30.89 -1.16
N ALA A 325 -20.09 30.81 -2.38
CA ALA A 325 -21.33 31.50 -2.78
C ALA A 325 -22.56 31.03 -1.97
N GLY A 326 -22.64 29.72 -1.68
CA GLY A 326 -23.66 29.16 -0.78
C GLY A 326 -23.54 29.64 0.68
N LYS A 327 -22.35 30.04 1.15
CA LYS A 327 -22.19 30.65 2.49
C LYS A 327 -22.73 32.10 2.52
N SER A 328 -22.65 32.82 1.40
CA SER A 328 -23.14 34.19 1.25
C SER A 328 -24.68 34.25 1.16
N LEU A 329 -25.30 33.35 0.38
CA LEU A 329 -26.75 33.35 0.15
C LEU A 329 -27.61 32.87 1.34
N PHE A 330 -27.06 32.08 2.26
CA PHE A 330 -27.81 31.43 3.35
C PHE A 330 -27.35 31.83 4.76
N GLY A 331 -26.45 32.82 4.88
CA GLY A 331 -25.93 33.33 6.14
C GLY A 331 -26.64 34.61 6.60
N ALA A 332 -27.84 34.51 7.18
CA ALA A 332 -28.47 35.64 7.84
C ALA A 332 -27.83 35.90 9.23
N ASN A 333 -27.30 37.10 9.45
CA ASN A 333 -26.93 37.60 10.78
C ASN A 333 -28.19 37.95 11.61
N GLN A 334 -28.09 37.88 12.94
CA GLN A 334 -29.17 38.17 13.90
C GLN A 334 -29.73 39.61 13.89
N ASP A 335 -29.21 40.52 13.06
CA ASP A 335 -29.69 41.92 12.95
C ASP A 335 -30.07 42.35 11.52
N ASN A 336 -30.32 41.42 10.60
CA ASN A 336 -30.86 41.71 9.26
C ASN A 336 -30.07 42.74 8.41
N GLN A 337 -28.75 42.84 8.61
CA GLN A 337 -27.83 43.56 7.72
C GLN A 337 -26.89 42.58 7.02
N VAL A 338 -26.86 42.66 5.70
CA VAL A 338 -25.97 41.90 4.80
C VAL A 338 -24.53 42.44 4.99
N PRO A 339 -23.51 41.58 5.19
CA PRO A 339 -22.12 42.02 5.18
C PRO A 339 -21.74 42.57 3.79
N GLU A 340 -21.11 43.74 3.75
CA GLU A 340 -20.81 44.50 2.52
C GLU A 340 -19.72 43.87 1.62
N GLU A 341 -19.15 42.72 1.98
CA GLU A 341 -18.03 42.11 1.25
C GLU A 341 -18.27 40.62 0.99
N THR A 342 -19.10 40.32 -0.02
CA THR A 342 -18.93 39.25 -1.04
C THR A 342 -20.22 39.15 -1.86
N ASN A 343 -20.36 40.07 -2.83
CA ASN A 343 -21.35 39.97 -3.90
C ASN A 343 -20.86 38.94 -4.92
N VAL A 344 -21.44 37.73 -4.91
CA VAL A 344 -21.49 36.90 -6.13
C VAL A 344 -22.96 36.83 -6.52
N SER A 345 -23.33 37.51 -7.60
CA SER A 345 -24.71 37.57 -8.07
C SER A 345 -25.15 36.25 -8.72
N LYS A 346 -26.46 36.04 -8.84
CA LYS A 346 -27.04 34.90 -9.58
C LYS A 346 -26.62 34.88 -11.06
N ASP A 347 -26.27 36.06 -11.59
CA ASP A 347 -25.80 36.21 -12.97
C ASP A 347 -24.33 35.78 -13.08
N GLU A 348 -23.47 36.13 -12.12
CA GLU A 348 -22.08 35.62 -12.04
C GLU A 348 -22.02 34.11 -11.84
N PHE A 349 -22.94 33.53 -11.07
CA PHE A 349 -23.09 32.07 -10.93
C PHE A 349 -23.36 31.37 -12.26
N THR A 350 -24.20 31.99 -13.10
CA THR A 350 -24.58 31.44 -14.40
C THR A 350 -23.46 31.64 -15.42
N GLU A 351 -22.72 32.75 -15.34
CA GLU A 351 -21.55 33.02 -16.17
C GLU A 351 -20.36 32.13 -15.84
N ASP A 352 -20.03 31.88 -14.57
CA ASP A 352 -18.93 30.99 -14.16
C ASP A 352 -19.20 29.54 -14.55
N PHE A 353 -20.46 29.09 -14.44
CA PHE A 353 -20.88 27.77 -14.88
C PHE A 353 -20.81 27.61 -16.40
N GLU A 354 -21.31 28.60 -17.17
CA GLU A 354 -21.20 28.58 -18.64
C GLU A 354 -19.75 28.75 -19.11
N ALA A 355 -18.90 29.47 -18.39
CA ALA A 355 -17.47 29.59 -18.70
C ALA A 355 -16.72 28.27 -18.45
N TRP A 356 -16.98 27.60 -17.33
CA TRP A 356 -16.42 26.26 -17.05
C TRP A 356 -16.90 25.23 -18.06
N LYS A 357 -18.19 25.24 -18.38
CA LYS A 357 -18.79 24.37 -19.40
C LYS A 357 -18.21 24.63 -20.78
N LYS A 358 -18.07 25.89 -21.20
CA LYS A 358 -17.46 26.28 -22.48
C LYS A 358 -15.98 25.92 -22.54
N SER A 359 -15.22 26.10 -21.45
CA SER A 359 -13.81 25.67 -21.36
C SER A 359 -13.69 24.15 -21.49
N THR A 360 -14.57 23.41 -20.83
CA THR A 360 -14.63 21.95 -20.89
C THR A 360 -15.04 21.45 -22.28
N GLU A 361 -16.02 22.08 -22.92
CA GLU A 361 -16.46 21.81 -24.29
C GLU A 361 -15.39 22.18 -25.33
N GLU A 362 -14.67 23.29 -25.14
CA GLU A 362 -13.54 23.73 -25.98
C GLU A 362 -12.35 22.76 -25.87
N PHE A 363 -12.03 22.31 -24.65
CA PHE A 363 -11.02 21.28 -24.41
C PHE A 363 -11.41 19.93 -25.06
N MET A 364 -12.68 19.52 -24.95
CA MET A 364 -13.22 18.33 -25.63
C MET A 364 -13.19 18.46 -27.16
N ARG A 365 -13.42 19.67 -27.69
CA ARG A 365 -13.33 19.98 -29.12
C ARG A 365 -11.90 19.92 -29.64
N GLN A 366 -10.93 20.37 -28.84
CA GLN A 366 -9.50 20.35 -29.17
C GLN A 366 -8.87 18.96 -28.96
N ASN A 367 -9.45 18.10 -28.11
CA ASN A 367 -8.93 16.78 -27.76
C ASN A 367 -10.00 15.68 -27.92
N PRO A 368 -10.48 15.41 -29.16
CA PRO A 368 -11.63 14.53 -29.41
C PRO A 368 -11.41 13.04 -29.09
N THR A 369 -10.18 12.64 -28.70
CA THR A 369 -9.78 11.26 -28.38
C THR A 369 -9.73 10.96 -26.87
N VAL A 370 -9.95 11.97 -26.01
CA VAL A 370 -9.88 11.83 -24.54
C VAL A 370 -11.27 11.52 -23.96
N GLU A 371 -11.41 10.46 -23.14
CA GLU A 371 -12.69 9.95 -22.64
C GLU A 371 -13.04 10.43 -21.21
N PHE A 372 -14.26 10.94 -21.00
CA PHE A 372 -14.73 11.45 -19.70
C PHE A 372 -16.15 10.99 -19.30
N ASP A 373 -16.26 9.81 -18.68
CA ASP A 373 -17.56 9.21 -18.31
C ASP A 373 -18.11 9.65 -16.93
N TYR A 374 -17.28 10.25 -16.06
CA TYR A 374 -17.64 10.52 -14.66
C TYR A 374 -18.37 11.88 -14.47
N LEU A 375 -17.96 12.92 -15.18
CA LEU A 375 -18.48 14.29 -14.98
C LEU A 375 -19.84 14.55 -15.62
N GLN A 376 -20.14 13.91 -16.75
CA GLN A 376 -21.47 14.03 -17.37
C GLN A 376 -22.57 13.52 -16.41
N ALA A 377 -22.29 12.41 -15.71
CA ALA A 377 -23.21 11.85 -14.73
C ALA A 377 -23.36 12.73 -13.47
N GLU A 378 -22.31 13.42 -13.05
CA GLU A 378 -22.31 14.28 -11.87
C GLU A 378 -22.94 15.66 -12.17
N ALA A 379 -22.76 16.19 -13.38
CA ALA A 379 -23.46 17.37 -13.88
C ALA A 379 -24.97 17.12 -14.06
N ASP A 380 -25.35 15.96 -14.63
CA ASP A 380 -26.75 15.55 -14.77
C ASP A 380 -27.43 15.35 -13.40
N TRP A 381 -26.68 14.84 -12.40
CA TRP A 381 -27.13 14.68 -11.02
C TRP A 381 -27.42 16.02 -10.32
N TRP A 382 -26.57 17.05 -10.54
CA TRP A 382 -26.78 18.39 -9.98
C TRP A 382 -27.90 19.15 -10.70
N LYS A 383 -28.04 18.98 -12.01
CA LYS A 383 -29.13 19.57 -12.80
C LYS A 383 -30.50 19.14 -12.28
N GLN A 384 -30.65 17.86 -11.92
CA GLN A 384 -31.85 17.35 -11.25
C GLN A 384 -32.14 17.97 -9.87
N ARG A 385 -31.13 18.53 -9.21
CA ARG A 385 -31.21 19.00 -7.82
C ARG A 385 -31.43 20.52 -7.71
N VAL A 386 -30.92 21.28 -8.68
CA VAL A 386 -31.17 22.73 -8.82
C VAL A 386 -32.61 23.00 -9.30
N GLU A 387 -33.22 22.04 -10.00
CA GLU A 387 -34.60 22.11 -10.49
C GLU A 387 -35.63 21.53 -9.50
N ASP A 388 -35.22 21.07 -8.31
CA ASP A 388 -36.12 20.53 -7.28
C ASP A 388 -36.88 21.67 -6.55
N PRO A 389 -38.22 21.74 -6.65
CA PRO A 389 -39.02 22.81 -6.05
C PRO A 389 -38.92 22.92 -4.51
N LEU A 390 -38.43 21.88 -3.82
CA LEU A 390 -38.30 21.87 -2.35
C LEU A 390 -37.14 22.71 -1.81
N ALA A 391 -36.24 23.19 -2.67
CA ALA A 391 -35.12 24.05 -2.26
C ALA A 391 -35.51 25.52 -2.02
N ASN A 392 -36.72 25.95 -2.42
CA ASN A 392 -37.14 27.35 -2.46
C ASN A 392 -38.24 27.74 -1.45
N ASP A 393 -38.61 26.88 -0.50
CA ASP A 393 -39.61 27.19 0.54
C ASP A 393 -39.16 26.77 1.95
N PRO A 394 -38.39 27.63 2.66
CA PRO A 394 -37.89 27.35 4.01
C PRO A 394 -39.01 27.24 5.07
N GLU A 395 -40.09 28.00 4.92
CA GLU A 395 -41.24 27.98 5.85
C GLU A 395 -42.03 26.67 5.71
N GLY A 396 -42.18 26.16 4.49
CA GLY A 396 -42.77 24.84 4.23
C GLY A 396 -41.92 23.69 4.78
N PHE A 397 -40.58 23.80 4.69
CA PHE A 397 -39.65 22.78 5.21
C PHE A 397 -39.61 22.74 6.74
N GLU A 398 -39.67 23.90 7.41
CA GLU A 398 -39.73 23.99 8.88
C GLU A 398 -41.05 23.41 9.42
N GLN A 399 -42.18 23.68 8.75
CA GLN A 399 -43.47 23.09 9.12
C GLN A 399 -43.52 21.57 8.93
N GLN A 400 -42.86 21.04 7.90
CA GLN A 400 -42.89 19.62 7.58
C GLN A 400 -41.84 18.80 8.36
N TYR A 401 -40.69 19.39 8.69
CA TYR A 401 -39.55 18.71 9.35
C TYR A 401 -38.82 19.57 10.41
N PRO A 402 -39.51 20.00 11.49
CA PRO A 402 -38.96 20.96 12.46
C PRO A 402 -37.70 20.46 13.20
N ILE A 403 -37.59 19.16 13.43
CA ILE A 403 -36.43 18.55 14.14
C ILE A 403 -35.19 18.48 13.24
N ALA A 404 -35.37 18.31 11.93
CA ALA A 404 -34.25 18.29 10.98
C ALA A 404 -33.68 19.70 10.78
N TYR A 405 -34.55 20.70 10.73
CA TYR A 405 -34.18 22.11 10.66
C TYR A 405 -33.39 22.56 11.89
N GLN A 406 -33.85 22.22 13.10
CA GLN A 406 -33.14 22.51 14.35
C GLN A 406 -31.71 21.94 14.39
N ARG A 407 -31.54 20.68 13.94
CA ARG A 407 -30.21 20.03 13.89
C ARG A 407 -29.25 20.67 12.90
N ILE A 408 -29.75 21.17 11.77
CA ILE A 408 -28.92 21.85 10.77
C ILE A 408 -28.39 23.17 11.34
N MET A 409 -29.23 23.91 12.06
CA MET A 409 -28.84 25.16 12.73
C MET A 409 -27.83 24.91 13.88
N GLU A 410 -28.03 23.86 14.67
CA GLU A 410 -27.10 23.47 15.74
C GLU A 410 -25.72 23.04 15.19
N ASP A 411 -25.69 22.31 14.07
CA ASP A 411 -24.45 21.87 13.42
C ASP A 411 -23.68 23.03 12.77
N GLN A 412 -24.39 24.04 12.25
CA GLN A 412 -23.79 25.28 11.75
C GLN A 412 -23.18 26.12 12.88
N ALA A 413 -23.84 26.21 14.04
CA ALA A 413 -23.31 26.88 15.22
C ALA A 413 -22.04 26.17 15.78
N ALA A 414 -22.02 24.83 15.76
CA ALA A 414 -20.86 24.05 16.19
C ALA A 414 -19.64 24.24 15.27
N ARG A 415 -19.84 24.33 13.95
CA ARG A 415 -18.77 24.52 12.96
C ARG A 415 -18.20 25.94 12.98
N LYS A 416 -19.00 26.95 13.34
CA LYS A 416 -18.52 28.31 13.60
C LYS A 416 -17.58 28.34 14.79
N ALA A 417 -17.97 27.69 15.89
CA ALA A 417 -17.14 27.56 17.09
C ALA A 417 -15.84 26.78 16.84
N GLU A 418 -15.80 25.88 15.84
CA GLU A 418 -14.60 25.17 15.42
C GLU A 418 -13.60 26.04 14.63
N ARG A 419 -14.11 26.95 13.79
CA ARG A 419 -13.27 27.86 12.99
C ARG A 419 -12.59 28.91 13.86
N GLU A 420 -13.32 29.44 14.83
CA GLU A 420 -12.79 30.41 15.78
C GLU A 420 -11.70 29.81 16.70
N ARG A 421 -11.63 28.47 16.84
CA ARG A 421 -10.60 27.75 17.61
C ARG A 421 -9.27 27.51 16.88
N ASN A 422 -9.23 27.56 15.55
CA ASN A 422 -8.09 27.09 14.75
C ASN A 422 -7.18 28.21 14.21
N GLN A 423 -7.30 29.43 14.73
CA GLN A 423 -6.56 30.62 14.29
C GLN A 423 -5.52 31.10 15.33
N GLU A 424 -4.86 30.18 16.04
CA GLU A 424 -3.73 30.49 16.93
C GLU A 424 -2.40 29.92 16.38
N GLU A 425 -1.33 30.72 16.51
CA GLU A 425 -0.02 30.63 15.83
C GLU A 425 0.65 29.24 15.86
N ARG A 426 0.90 28.67 14.68
CA ARG A 426 1.75 27.47 14.50
C ARG A 426 3.23 27.89 14.61
N ILE A 427 4.00 27.19 15.44
CA ILE A 427 5.45 27.38 15.60
C ILE A 427 6.18 26.22 14.92
N TYR A 428 6.89 26.48 13.83
CA TYR A 428 7.62 25.47 13.07
C TYR A 428 8.96 25.09 13.72
N LEU A 429 9.33 23.82 13.59
CA LEU A 429 10.42 23.13 14.28
C LEU A 429 11.44 22.57 13.29
N ASP A 430 12.72 22.65 13.64
CA ASP A 430 13.82 22.08 12.90
C ASP A 430 14.11 20.64 13.37
N VAL A 431 13.34 19.70 12.83
CA VAL A 431 13.36 18.30 13.24
C VAL A 431 14.11 17.47 12.21
N HIS A 432 15.32 17.03 12.57
CA HIS A 432 16.08 16.10 11.76
C HIS A 432 15.33 14.78 11.54
N TYR A 433 15.42 14.19 10.33
CA TYR A 433 14.65 12.99 9.94
C TYR A 433 14.77 11.83 10.94
N MET A 434 15.97 11.60 11.49
CA MET A 434 16.22 10.55 12.48
C MET A 434 15.53 10.80 13.83
N GLU A 435 15.13 12.03 14.09
CA GLU A 435 14.47 12.47 15.32
C GLU A 435 12.97 12.69 15.15
N ARG A 436 12.41 12.49 13.94
CA ARG A 436 10.98 12.64 13.65
C ARG A 436 10.07 11.87 14.63
N LYS A 437 10.49 10.68 15.05
CA LYS A 437 9.76 9.87 16.03
C LYS A 437 9.80 10.49 17.44
N LYS A 438 10.92 11.13 17.80
CA LYS A 438 11.09 11.85 19.07
C LYS A 438 10.30 13.15 19.07
N ALA A 439 10.35 13.93 17.98
CA ALA A 439 9.59 15.18 17.85
C ALA A 439 8.08 14.94 17.89
N LYS A 440 7.61 13.91 17.16
CA LYS A 440 6.21 13.48 17.23
C LYS A 440 5.79 13.05 18.64
N ALA A 441 6.66 12.32 19.35
CA ALA A 441 6.40 11.92 20.74
C ALA A 441 6.39 13.11 21.72
N ALA A 442 7.05 14.21 21.38
CA ALA A 442 7.07 15.44 22.16
C ALA A 442 5.90 16.40 21.87
N GLY A 443 4.99 16.03 20.95
CA GLY A 443 3.81 16.81 20.61
C GLY A 443 3.89 17.57 19.28
N ALA A 444 4.98 17.42 18.52
CA ALA A 444 5.09 18.02 17.20
C ALA A 444 4.16 17.33 16.17
N GLN A 445 3.55 18.12 15.30
CA GLN A 445 2.69 17.70 14.19
C GLN A 445 3.39 17.99 12.87
N TRP A 446 3.09 17.23 11.80
CA TRP A 446 3.68 17.45 10.48
C TRP A 446 2.72 18.25 9.61
N ASP A 447 3.15 19.42 9.15
CA ASP A 447 2.44 20.20 8.15
C ASP A 447 2.80 19.67 6.76
N LYS A 448 1.80 19.15 6.04
CA LYS A 448 1.99 18.55 4.72
C LYS A 448 2.22 19.58 3.61
N GLU A 449 1.70 20.79 3.78
CA GLU A 449 1.83 21.87 2.81
C GLU A 449 3.18 22.58 2.99
N ALA A 450 3.53 22.93 4.23
CA ALA A 450 4.82 23.54 4.54
C ALA A 450 5.99 22.53 4.56
N LYS A 451 5.71 21.22 4.51
CA LYS A 451 6.69 20.13 4.65
C LYS A 451 7.63 20.32 5.86
N GLN A 452 7.07 20.75 6.99
CA GLN A 452 7.81 20.98 8.23
C GLN A 452 7.03 20.49 9.46
N TRP A 453 7.78 20.16 10.52
CA TRP A 453 7.18 19.85 11.82
C TRP A 453 6.78 21.16 12.51
N TYR A 454 5.65 21.19 13.22
CA TYR A 454 5.19 22.35 13.99
C TYR A 454 4.61 21.94 15.33
N VAL A 455 4.47 22.89 16.23
CA VAL A 455 3.68 22.78 17.46
C VAL A 455 2.72 23.97 17.55
N VAL A 456 1.65 23.84 18.32
CA VAL A 456 0.71 24.95 18.61
C VAL A 456 0.79 25.23 20.11
N GLY A 457 1.13 26.47 20.49
CA GLY A 457 1.25 26.87 21.89
C GLY A 457 2.56 26.44 22.57
N ASP A 458 2.47 25.65 23.64
CA ASP A 458 3.59 25.36 24.55
C ASP A 458 4.76 24.62 23.87
N THR A 459 5.93 25.27 23.84
CA THR A 459 7.14 24.79 23.19
C THR A 459 8.10 24.04 24.13
N SER A 460 7.79 23.95 25.43
CA SER A 460 8.68 23.39 26.45
C SER A 460 9.18 21.97 26.13
N ARG A 461 8.30 21.13 25.57
CA ARG A 461 8.57 19.73 25.21
C ARG A 461 9.33 19.56 23.90
N VAL A 462 9.25 20.56 23.02
CA VAL A 462 9.90 20.55 21.70
C VAL A 462 11.07 21.54 21.61
N SER A 463 11.48 22.11 22.75
CA SER A 463 12.50 23.15 22.88
C SER A 463 13.83 22.82 22.20
N GLN A 464 14.21 21.54 22.10
CA GLN A 464 15.42 21.12 21.41
C GLN A 464 15.37 21.21 19.87
N TRP A 465 14.15 21.29 19.30
CA TRP A 465 13.88 21.45 17.87
C TRP A 465 13.26 22.81 17.55
N LEU A 466 13.14 23.71 18.54
CA LEU A 466 12.90 25.10 18.21
C LEU A 466 14.07 25.61 17.38
N PRO A 467 13.84 26.46 16.37
CA PRO A 467 14.92 27.12 15.65
C PRO A 467 15.85 27.76 16.68
N LYS A 468 17.09 27.27 16.77
CA LYS A 468 18.03 27.80 17.76
C LYS A 468 18.40 29.20 17.32
N GLU A 469 18.08 30.21 18.11
CA GLU A 469 18.78 31.49 18.07
C GLU A 469 20.24 31.23 18.46
N GLN A 470 21.06 30.86 17.49
CA GLN A 470 22.51 30.90 17.60
C GLN A 470 22.99 32.01 16.68
N GLY A 471 22.89 33.25 17.17
CA GLY A 471 23.74 34.31 16.67
C GLY A 471 25.19 33.88 16.90
N ILE A 472 25.94 33.65 15.83
CA ILE A 472 27.37 33.37 15.92
C ILE A 472 28.03 34.68 16.35
N GLN A 473 28.51 34.75 17.59
CA GLN A 473 29.33 35.86 18.07
C GLN A 473 30.79 35.54 17.80
N ILE A 474 31.40 36.31 16.89
CA ILE A 474 32.84 36.23 16.64
C ILE A 474 33.51 37.33 17.45
N SER A 475 34.48 36.96 18.29
CA SER A 475 35.29 37.92 19.06
C SER A 475 36.60 38.17 18.32
N VAL A 476 36.88 39.44 18.03
CA VAL A 476 38.00 39.91 17.20
C VAL A 476 38.86 40.86 18.01
N THR A 477 40.18 40.77 17.82
CA THR A 477 41.14 41.73 18.40
C THR A 477 41.45 42.77 17.33
N VAL A 478 41.17 44.05 17.63
CA VAL A 478 41.31 45.18 16.70
C VAL A 478 42.41 46.09 17.21
N GLY A 479 43.37 46.47 16.35
CA GLY A 479 44.44 47.40 16.71
C GLY A 479 43.92 48.84 16.88
N PRO A 480 44.64 49.73 17.59
CA PRO A 480 44.20 51.12 17.83
C PRO A 480 43.90 51.91 16.54
N ASP A 481 44.59 51.59 15.46
CA ASP A 481 44.50 52.29 14.18
C ASP A 481 43.38 51.75 13.26
N GLU A 482 42.69 50.68 13.67
CA GLU A 482 41.69 49.95 12.87
C GLU A 482 40.26 50.12 13.42
N ILE A 483 40.10 50.89 14.51
CA ILE A 483 38.85 51.04 15.27
C ILE A 483 37.73 51.67 14.43
N ASP A 484 38.04 52.71 13.65
CA ASP A 484 37.03 53.41 12.86
C ASP A 484 36.48 52.52 11.72
N MET A 485 37.36 51.73 11.10
CA MET A 485 36.99 50.77 10.07
C MET A 485 36.20 49.57 10.63
N ALA A 486 36.55 49.10 11.83
CA ALA A 486 35.81 48.04 12.52
C ALA A 486 34.36 48.45 12.88
N LYS A 487 34.12 49.72 13.23
CA LYS A 487 32.76 50.25 13.43
C LYS A 487 31.98 50.33 12.13
N GLU A 488 32.64 50.66 11.03
CA GLU A 488 32.02 50.85 9.72
C GLU A 488 31.45 49.52 9.16
N ILE A 489 32.13 48.40 9.43
CA ILE A 489 31.64 47.04 9.09
C ILE A 489 30.74 46.42 10.17
N GLY A 490 30.33 47.19 11.19
CA GLY A 490 29.29 46.81 12.14
C GLY A 490 29.74 46.02 13.38
N LEU A 491 31.02 46.04 13.76
CA LEU A 491 31.47 45.46 15.04
C LEU A 491 31.10 46.35 16.24
N GLN A 492 30.78 45.70 17.37
CA GLN A 492 30.41 46.35 18.62
C GLN A 492 31.45 46.08 19.72
N GLU A 493 31.78 47.10 20.52
CA GLU A 493 32.79 47.02 21.59
C GLU A 493 32.17 46.55 22.92
N GLY A 494 32.74 45.51 23.56
CA GLY A 494 32.25 45.05 24.88
C GLY A 494 33.29 44.26 25.69
N ASN A 495 33.58 44.70 26.92
CA ASN A 495 34.58 44.12 27.86
C ASN A 495 35.99 43.98 27.27
N GLY A 496 36.49 45.01 26.57
CA GLY A 496 37.87 45.04 26.05
C GLY A 496 38.12 44.13 24.83
N GLN A 497 37.05 43.63 24.18
CA GLN A 497 37.09 42.87 22.93
C GLN A 497 35.98 43.36 21.98
N TRP A 498 36.25 43.32 20.67
CA TRP A 498 35.31 43.70 19.62
C TRP A 498 34.53 42.49 19.14
N ARG A 499 33.23 42.62 18.92
CA ARG A 499 32.34 41.50 18.55
C ARG A 499 31.53 41.79 17.31
N TYR A 500 31.46 40.81 16.42
CA TYR A 500 30.55 40.81 15.27
C TYR A 500 29.41 39.82 15.51
N THR A 501 28.17 40.24 15.26
CA THR A 501 26.97 39.40 15.41
C THR A 501 26.26 39.31 14.07
N LEU A 502 26.20 38.10 13.49
CA LEU A 502 25.48 37.87 12.25
C LEU A 502 23.97 37.80 12.53
N ASP A 503 23.19 38.75 12.01
CA ASP A 503 21.73 38.82 12.22
C ASP A 503 20.98 37.88 11.27
N SER A 504 20.29 36.88 11.83
CA SER A 504 19.50 35.88 11.08
C SER A 504 18.25 36.43 10.40
N ARG A 505 17.90 37.72 10.57
CA ARG A 505 16.86 38.36 9.75
C ARG A 505 17.32 38.66 8.32
N ALA A 506 18.63 38.84 8.07
CA ALA A 506 19.15 39.05 6.73
C ALA A 506 19.15 37.74 5.91
N ALA A 507 19.46 36.60 6.55
CA ALA A 507 19.45 35.28 5.91
C ALA A 507 18.05 34.85 5.42
N ASN A 508 16.98 35.18 6.17
CA ASN A 508 15.61 34.92 5.75
C ASN A 508 15.12 35.88 4.65
N LYS A 509 15.63 37.12 4.61
CA LYS A 509 15.26 38.09 3.57
C LYS A 509 15.90 37.76 2.22
N GLU A 510 17.16 37.30 2.23
CA GLU A 510 17.83 36.77 1.04
C GLU A 510 17.22 35.45 0.57
N ARG A 511 16.83 34.55 1.48
CA ARG A 511 16.23 33.26 1.10
C ARG A 511 14.92 33.46 0.34
N ASN A 512 14.09 34.39 0.79
CA ASN A 512 12.88 34.78 0.06
C ASN A 512 13.22 35.43 -1.29
N TYR A 513 14.27 36.26 -1.38
CA TYR A 513 14.73 36.84 -2.65
C TYR A 513 15.17 35.79 -3.68
N TYR A 514 15.98 34.79 -3.28
CA TYR A 514 16.41 33.70 -4.18
C TYR A 514 15.27 32.75 -4.55
N GLN A 515 14.27 32.62 -3.68
CA GLN A 515 13.09 31.79 -3.94
C GLN A 515 12.14 32.49 -4.91
N GLU A 516 11.94 33.80 -4.76
CA GLU A 516 11.23 34.65 -5.71
C GLU A 516 11.96 34.75 -7.07
N GLU A 517 13.30 34.80 -7.07
CA GLU A 517 14.11 34.82 -8.30
C GLU A 517 14.11 33.47 -9.02
N ARG A 518 14.18 32.35 -8.28
CA ARG A 518 14.00 31.00 -8.83
C ARG A 518 12.61 30.84 -9.42
N GLU A 519 11.57 31.27 -8.72
CA GLU A 519 10.20 31.20 -9.22
C GLU A 519 10.01 32.09 -10.46
N SER A 520 10.56 33.31 -10.46
CA SER A 520 10.56 34.21 -11.62
C SER A 520 11.30 33.61 -12.82
N LEU A 521 12.47 32.99 -12.62
CA LEU A 521 13.22 32.33 -13.68
C LEU A 521 12.47 31.12 -14.23
N LEU A 522 11.90 30.26 -13.37
CA LEU A 522 11.08 29.13 -13.80
C LEU A 522 9.82 29.58 -14.55
N GLN A 523 9.21 30.69 -14.16
CA GLN A 523 8.01 31.22 -14.81
C GLN A 523 8.30 31.80 -16.20
N ASN A 524 9.52 32.28 -16.42
CA ASN A 524 9.95 32.94 -17.66
C ASN A 524 10.86 32.07 -18.56
N SER A 525 11.09 30.80 -18.20
CA SER A 525 11.92 29.86 -18.96
C SER A 525 11.15 28.63 -19.45
N ASP A 526 11.66 27.99 -20.50
CA ASP A 526 11.06 26.82 -21.13
C ASP A 526 11.10 25.61 -20.17
N PRO A 527 10.02 24.84 -20.00
CA PRO A 527 9.94 23.72 -19.05
C PRO A 527 11.08 22.69 -19.11
N LYS A 528 11.73 22.54 -20.27
CA LYS A 528 12.90 21.65 -20.42
C LYS A 528 14.13 22.10 -19.61
N ASP A 529 14.24 23.40 -19.34
CA ASP A 529 15.37 24.01 -18.62
C ASP A 529 15.13 24.06 -17.11
N HIS A 530 13.90 23.76 -16.65
CA HIS A 530 13.52 23.81 -15.24
C HIS A 530 14.30 22.84 -14.37
N LYS A 531 14.67 21.67 -14.90
CA LYS A 531 15.49 20.70 -14.18
C LYS A 531 16.90 21.25 -13.91
N GLU A 532 17.45 22.00 -14.86
CA GLU A 532 18.79 22.56 -14.77
C GLU A 532 18.81 23.80 -13.87
N ILE A 533 17.80 24.66 -13.96
CA ILE A 533 17.56 25.78 -13.05
C ILE A 533 17.41 25.27 -11.62
N ASN A 534 16.55 24.27 -11.38
CA ASN A 534 16.36 23.69 -10.04
C ASN A 534 17.64 23.06 -9.48
N ASN A 535 18.41 22.33 -10.30
CA ASN A 535 19.68 21.75 -9.87
C ASN A 535 20.75 22.82 -9.53
N LEU A 536 20.73 23.97 -10.22
CA LEU A 536 21.60 25.12 -9.95
C LEU A 536 21.32 25.70 -8.56
N PHE A 537 20.05 25.92 -8.23
CA PHE A 537 19.63 26.43 -6.91
C PHE A 537 19.81 25.40 -5.78
N ASP A 538 19.58 24.11 -6.05
CA ASP A 538 19.80 23.04 -5.06
C ASP A 538 21.31 22.85 -4.73
N ARG A 539 22.20 22.98 -5.72
CA ARG A 539 23.66 22.98 -5.48
C ARG A 539 24.12 24.20 -4.69
N ALA A 540 23.54 25.37 -4.94
CA ALA A 540 23.83 26.58 -4.17
C ALA A 540 23.42 26.44 -2.68
N GLU A 541 22.27 25.81 -2.39
CA GLU A 541 21.86 25.52 -1.00
C GLU A 541 22.77 24.50 -0.30
N ILE A 542 23.22 23.44 -1.00
CA ILE A 542 24.13 22.43 -0.44
C ILE A 542 25.52 23.03 -0.13
N ASN A 543 26.06 23.85 -1.03
CA ASN A 543 27.33 24.53 -0.82
C ASN A 543 27.25 25.56 0.32
N ARG A 544 26.12 26.25 0.48
CA ARG A 544 25.86 27.17 1.62
C ARG A 544 25.80 26.41 2.95
N ALA A 545 25.17 25.24 2.98
CA ALA A 545 25.12 24.39 4.17
C ALA A 545 26.50 23.85 4.58
N GLN A 546 27.39 23.61 3.61
CA GLN A 546 28.78 23.24 3.88
C GLN A 546 29.64 24.43 4.34
N ALA A 547 29.45 25.63 3.78
CA ALA A 547 30.12 26.85 4.23
C ALA A 547 29.72 27.25 5.66
N MET A 548 28.48 26.93 6.08
CA MET A 548 28.01 27.14 7.46
C MET A 548 28.55 26.09 8.47
N SER A 549 29.30 25.08 8.01
CA SER A 549 29.80 23.95 8.82
C SER A 549 31.26 24.12 9.31
N PHE A 550 31.85 25.32 9.29
CA PHE A 550 33.18 25.52 9.89
C PHE A 550 33.19 25.23 11.40
N PRO A 551 34.22 24.55 11.94
CA PRO A 551 34.29 24.21 13.36
C PRO A 551 34.42 25.49 14.21
N ILE A 552 33.53 25.63 15.20
CA ILE A 552 33.57 26.66 16.25
C ILE A 552 34.89 26.52 17.03
N SER A 553 35.92 27.27 16.63
CA SER A 553 37.14 27.48 17.43
C SER A 553 36.86 28.52 18.51
N LYS A 554 37.21 28.23 19.76
CA LYS A 554 37.11 29.17 20.90
C LYS A 554 38.28 30.16 20.98
N GLN A 555 39.07 30.33 19.92
CA GLN A 555 40.19 31.28 19.91
C GLN A 555 39.84 32.56 19.13
N PRO A 556 40.21 33.75 19.61
CA PRO A 556 40.00 35.00 18.89
C PRO A 556 40.82 35.01 17.59
N VAL A 557 40.17 35.38 16.49
CA VAL A 557 40.81 35.55 15.16
C VAL A 557 41.19 37.01 14.95
N SER A 558 42.24 37.28 14.15
CA SER A 558 42.65 38.66 13.83
C SER A 558 41.68 39.30 12.82
N PHE A 559 41.65 40.64 12.80
CA PHE A 559 40.80 41.41 11.89
C PHE A 559 41.07 41.10 10.41
N GLU A 560 42.34 40.94 10.01
CA GLU A 560 42.74 40.53 8.66
C GLU A 560 42.16 39.16 8.27
N THR A 561 42.20 38.16 9.14
CA THR A 561 41.67 36.82 8.84
C THR A 561 40.14 36.83 8.65
N LEU A 562 39.43 37.69 9.39
CA LEU A 562 37.98 37.86 9.21
C LEU A 562 37.67 38.53 7.86
N ASN A 563 38.43 39.57 7.51
CA ASN A 563 38.24 40.32 6.27
C ASN A 563 38.55 39.47 5.03
N ASP A 564 39.62 38.66 5.08
CA ASP A 564 39.98 37.71 4.00
C ASP A 564 38.92 36.61 3.84
N THR A 565 38.32 36.14 4.94
CA THR A 565 37.26 35.11 4.88
C THR A 565 35.98 35.69 4.27
N LEU A 566 35.59 36.91 4.67
CA LEU A 566 34.43 37.61 4.11
C LEU A 566 34.64 37.96 2.63
N ALA A 567 35.86 38.35 2.23
CA ALA A 567 36.23 38.55 0.83
C ALA A 567 36.20 37.22 0.03
N SER A 568 36.65 36.11 0.61
CA SER A 568 36.60 34.78 -0.05
C SER A 568 35.18 34.23 -0.26
N ILE A 569 34.23 34.65 0.58
CA ILE A 569 32.81 34.30 0.43
C ILE A 569 32.19 35.10 -0.73
N ALA A 570 32.61 36.36 -0.88
CA ALA A 570 32.17 37.23 -1.97
C ALA A 570 32.74 36.82 -3.34
N ASP A 571 33.97 36.30 -3.40
CA ASP A 571 34.64 35.86 -4.64
C ASP A 571 34.41 34.38 -5.01
N SER A 572 33.45 33.71 -4.36
CA SER A 572 33.16 32.28 -4.54
C SER A 572 32.48 31.88 -5.87
N GLU A 573 32.55 32.73 -6.90
CA GLU A 573 32.13 32.41 -8.27
C GLU A 573 33.27 31.93 -9.19
N ALA A 574 34.57 32.15 -8.86
CA ALA A 574 35.65 31.95 -9.85
C ALA A 574 36.69 30.85 -9.55
N ALA A 575 36.77 30.29 -8.32
CA ALA A 575 37.93 29.47 -7.92
C ALA A 575 37.65 27.96 -7.67
N LEU A 576 36.47 27.45 -8.05
CA LEU A 576 36.02 26.11 -7.64
C LEU A 576 36.50 24.94 -8.53
N HIS A 577 37.46 25.13 -9.44
CA HIS A 577 37.92 24.07 -10.35
C HIS A 577 39.35 23.55 -10.16
N THR A 578 40.13 24.07 -9.20
CA THR A 578 41.57 23.74 -9.14
C THR A 578 42.05 23.06 -7.85
N THR A 579 41.25 23.02 -6.77
CA THR A 579 41.80 22.66 -5.45
C THR A 579 41.31 21.32 -4.86
N ILE A 580 40.38 20.61 -5.52
CA ILE A 580 39.84 19.34 -4.99
C ILE A 580 40.79 18.14 -5.19
N ASP A 581 41.80 18.24 -6.05
CA ASP A 581 42.76 17.14 -6.27
C ASP A 581 43.90 17.05 -5.24
N GLN A 582 44.03 18.01 -4.30
CA GLN A 582 45.23 18.09 -3.46
C GLN A 582 45.06 17.85 -1.95
N LEU A 583 43.85 17.66 -1.41
CA LEU A 583 43.71 17.56 0.05
C LEU A 583 42.92 16.32 0.54
N SER A 584 43.69 15.23 0.62
CA SER A 584 43.83 14.34 1.79
C SER A 584 42.87 13.15 2.00
N ILE A 585 43.39 12.01 1.54
CA ILE A 585 43.38 10.69 2.16
C ILE A 585 43.79 10.74 3.65
N VAL A 586 43.06 10.05 4.53
CA VAL A 586 43.59 9.50 5.79
C VAL A 586 43.08 8.06 5.95
N PRO A 587 43.94 7.03 6.07
CA PRO A 587 43.51 5.65 6.18
C PRO A 587 43.05 5.29 7.61
N LYS A 588 42.03 4.43 7.71
CA LYS A 588 41.43 3.93 8.97
C LYS A 588 42.08 2.58 9.32
N GLN A 589 42.62 2.43 10.53
CA GLN A 589 43.31 1.20 10.98
C GLN A 589 42.40 -0.05 11.06
N GLU A 590 42.93 -1.21 10.66
CA GLU A 590 42.26 -2.53 10.65
C GLU A 590 42.30 -3.22 12.03
N ARG A 591 41.22 -3.95 12.38
CA ARG A 591 41.09 -4.72 13.65
C ARG A 591 41.31 -6.22 13.38
N GLN A 592 41.99 -6.93 14.30
CA GLN A 592 42.17 -8.39 14.21
C GLN A 592 41.02 -9.15 14.91
N TYR A 593 40.19 -9.84 14.13
CA TYR A 593 39.04 -10.61 14.62
C TYR A 593 39.41 -12.05 15.04
N LEU A 594 38.65 -12.60 15.98
CA LEU A 594 38.85 -13.91 16.63
C LEU A 594 37.65 -14.83 16.40
N ASN A 595 37.92 -16.12 16.20
CA ASN A 595 36.92 -17.18 16.09
C ASN A 595 36.68 -17.83 17.46
N VAL A 596 35.80 -17.22 18.27
CA VAL A 596 35.51 -17.68 19.64
C VAL A 596 34.24 -18.53 19.65
N PRO A 597 34.31 -19.85 19.90
CA PRO A 597 33.14 -20.69 20.10
C PRO A 597 32.23 -20.14 21.21
N TYR A 598 30.92 -20.41 21.13
CA TYR A 598 29.97 -19.89 22.11
C TYR A 598 30.34 -20.27 23.54
N ASP A 599 30.79 -21.51 23.77
CA ASP A 599 31.15 -22.00 25.10
C ASP A 599 32.42 -21.32 25.66
N ASP A 600 33.31 -20.88 24.78
CA ASP A 600 34.57 -20.20 25.11
C ASP A 600 34.41 -18.68 25.31
N ARG A 601 33.22 -18.11 25.05
CA ARG A 601 32.98 -16.65 25.11
C ARG A 601 33.39 -16.00 26.43
N HIS A 602 33.21 -16.72 27.54
CA HIS A 602 33.56 -16.22 28.87
C HIS A 602 35.08 -16.25 29.09
N GLU A 603 35.76 -17.22 28.51
CA GLU A 603 37.21 -17.38 28.56
C GLU A 603 37.90 -16.33 27.69
N ALA A 604 37.45 -16.14 26.44
CA ALA A 604 37.98 -15.12 25.53
C ALA A 604 37.79 -13.71 26.09
N LYS A 605 36.62 -13.42 26.69
CA LYS A 605 36.38 -12.14 27.37
C LYS A 605 37.32 -11.93 28.55
N LYS A 606 37.60 -12.99 29.32
CA LYS A 606 38.53 -12.94 30.45
C LYS A 606 39.98 -12.72 29.99
N ALA A 607 40.33 -13.26 28.83
CA ALA A 607 41.63 -13.07 28.17
C ALA A 607 41.76 -11.71 27.43
N GLY A 608 40.77 -10.82 27.54
CA GLY A 608 40.86 -9.44 27.04
C GLY A 608 40.28 -9.21 25.65
N ALA A 609 39.65 -10.20 25.02
CA ALA A 609 38.93 -10.01 23.77
C ALA A 609 37.73 -9.07 23.97
N LYS A 610 37.44 -8.23 22.96
CA LYS A 610 36.30 -7.31 22.97
C LYS A 610 35.27 -7.73 21.92
N TRP A 611 34.00 -7.51 22.25
CA TRP A 611 32.90 -7.77 21.33
C TRP A 611 32.60 -6.53 20.49
N ASP A 612 32.76 -6.64 19.18
CA ASP A 612 32.30 -5.61 18.26
C ASP A 612 30.81 -5.83 17.96
N ARG A 613 29.95 -4.89 18.40
CA ARG A 613 28.51 -4.98 18.18
C ARG A 613 28.09 -4.77 16.72
N LYS A 614 28.89 -4.08 15.90
CA LYS A 614 28.56 -3.80 14.50
C LYS A 614 28.76 -5.05 13.64
N VAL A 615 29.87 -5.75 13.82
CA VAL A 615 30.17 -6.99 13.06
C VAL A 615 29.88 -8.28 13.84
N LYS A 616 29.39 -8.17 15.08
CA LYS A 616 29.05 -9.31 15.96
C LYS A 616 30.16 -10.36 16.03
N SER A 617 31.39 -9.90 16.22
CA SER A 617 32.56 -10.77 16.34
C SER A 617 33.44 -10.33 17.52
N TRP A 618 34.19 -11.28 18.07
CA TRP A 618 35.22 -10.99 19.06
C TRP A 618 36.46 -10.48 18.31
N TYR A 619 37.14 -9.47 18.84
CA TYR A 619 38.40 -8.99 18.31
C TYR A 619 39.44 -8.83 19.42
N ALA A 620 40.71 -8.97 19.05
CA ALA A 620 41.84 -8.69 19.92
C ALA A 620 42.13 -7.19 19.87
N PRO A 621 41.98 -6.44 20.98
CA PRO A 621 42.49 -5.07 21.05
C PRO A 621 44.03 -5.08 20.96
N GLU A 622 44.60 -4.00 20.43
CA GLU A 622 46.05 -3.84 20.33
C GLU A 622 46.72 -3.97 21.70
N GLY A 623 47.81 -4.76 21.77
CA GLY A 623 48.57 -5.02 23.00
C GLY A 623 48.00 -6.08 23.94
N VAL A 624 46.95 -6.82 23.56
CA VAL A 624 46.38 -7.91 24.37
C VAL A 624 46.97 -9.27 23.94
N GLU A 625 47.73 -9.90 24.82
CA GLU A 625 48.32 -11.23 24.62
C GLU A 625 47.40 -12.36 25.18
N GLY A 626 47.61 -13.61 24.73
CA GLY A 626 46.88 -14.79 25.26
C GLY A 626 45.58 -15.14 24.54
N LEU A 627 45.35 -14.56 23.35
CA LEU A 627 44.17 -14.81 22.50
C LEU A 627 44.47 -15.72 21.29
N ASP A 628 45.70 -16.25 21.18
CA ASP A 628 46.19 -17.01 20.03
C ASP A 628 45.36 -18.26 19.71
N LYS A 629 44.77 -18.88 20.74
CA LYS A 629 43.83 -20.02 20.65
C LYS A 629 42.65 -19.74 19.71
N TRP A 630 42.18 -18.50 19.65
CA TRP A 630 41.01 -18.10 18.87
C TRP A 630 41.38 -17.29 17.63
N LYS A 631 42.66 -17.24 17.24
CA LYS A 631 43.03 -16.68 15.94
C LYS A 631 42.38 -17.53 14.83
N PRO A 632 41.90 -16.93 13.73
CA PRO A 632 41.26 -17.65 12.63
C PRO A 632 42.10 -18.83 12.10
N GLU A 633 43.42 -18.67 12.17
CA GLU A 633 44.44 -19.63 11.75
C GLU A 633 44.56 -20.86 12.67
N ASN A 634 44.09 -20.77 13.93
CA ASN A 634 44.33 -21.77 14.98
C ASN A 634 43.07 -22.51 15.45
N THR A 635 41.88 -22.12 15.01
CA THR A 635 40.64 -22.87 15.31
C THR A 635 40.45 -24.02 14.34
N PHE A 636 41.08 -25.16 14.64
CA PHE A 636 40.73 -26.44 14.05
C PHE A 636 40.26 -27.40 15.15
N THR A 637 38.95 -27.56 15.28
CA THR A 637 38.38 -28.76 15.93
C THR A 637 37.27 -29.30 15.03
N PRO A 638 37.47 -30.45 14.38
CA PRO A 638 36.37 -31.17 13.75
C PRO A 638 35.53 -31.82 14.87
N ARG A 639 34.21 -31.58 14.88
CA ARG A 639 33.27 -32.29 15.76
C ARG A 639 31.97 -32.67 15.04
N THR A 640 31.84 -33.99 14.87
CA THR A 640 30.65 -34.84 14.68
C THR A 640 29.68 -34.52 13.53
N GLU A 641 29.81 -35.32 12.47
CA GLU A 641 28.89 -35.51 11.35
C GLU A 641 27.57 -36.19 11.78
N LEU A 642 26.69 -35.52 12.53
CA LEU A 642 25.28 -35.94 12.56
C LEU A 642 24.55 -35.29 11.38
N ASN A 643 23.76 -36.08 10.67
CA ASN A 643 22.88 -35.55 9.62
C ASN A 643 21.91 -34.54 10.27
N PRO A 644 21.74 -33.32 9.74
CA PRO A 644 20.83 -32.31 10.29
C PRO A 644 19.40 -32.81 10.56
N MET A 645 18.92 -33.79 9.79
CA MET A 645 17.61 -34.40 10.02
C MET A 645 17.56 -35.26 11.29
N GLU A 646 18.65 -35.93 11.64
CA GLU A 646 18.76 -36.72 12.88
C GLU A 646 18.92 -35.82 14.10
N GLU A 647 19.72 -34.75 13.98
CA GLU A 647 19.86 -33.75 15.02
C GLU A 647 18.53 -33.04 15.29
N PHE A 648 17.79 -32.67 14.24
CA PHE A 648 16.47 -32.07 14.41
C PHE A 648 15.44 -33.04 15.00
N LYS A 649 15.51 -34.33 14.62
CA LYS A 649 14.69 -35.37 15.23
C LYS A 649 14.91 -35.43 16.74
N GLN A 650 16.17 -35.45 17.17
CA GLN A 650 16.53 -35.46 18.58
C GLN A 650 15.96 -34.22 19.30
N ALA A 651 16.10 -33.04 18.70
CA ALA A 651 15.54 -31.82 19.25
C ALA A 651 14.00 -31.86 19.38
N ILE A 652 13.30 -32.49 18.44
CA ILE A 652 11.84 -32.72 18.49
C ILE A 652 11.49 -33.64 19.68
N GLU A 653 12.19 -34.76 19.81
CA GLU A 653 11.96 -35.76 20.86
C GLU A 653 12.27 -35.23 22.26
N ASP A 654 13.35 -34.46 22.41
CA ASP A 654 13.73 -33.79 23.67
C ASP A 654 12.67 -32.80 24.18
N ARG A 655 11.78 -32.35 23.28
CA ARG A 655 10.64 -31.47 23.61
C ARG A 655 9.34 -32.23 23.85
N GLY A 656 9.42 -33.55 23.98
CA GLY A 656 8.30 -34.42 24.32
C GLY A 656 7.33 -34.65 23.16
N LEU A 657 7.75 -34.41 21.92
CA LEU A 657 7.00 -34.78 20.72
C LEU A 657 7.44 -36.17 20.27
N VAL A 658 6.48 -36.98 19.82
CA VAL A 658 6.74 -38.35 19.35
C VAL A 658 6.69 -38.36 17.84
N LEU A 659 7.80 -38.75 17.20
CA LEU A 659 7.94 -38.77 15.75
C LEU A 659 8.33 -40.17 15.26
N ASP A 660 7.50 -40.73 14.37
CA ASP A 660 7.82 -41.97 13.68
C ASP A 660 8.69 -41.67 12.44
N GLY A 661 10.00 -41.92 12.54
CA GLY A 661 10.97 -41.72 11.44
C GLY A 661 11.69 -40.37 11.48
N LEU A 662 12.30 -39.97 10.35
CA LEU A 662 12.98 -38.68 10.22
C LEU A 662 11.97 -37.54 9.98
N PRO A 663 12.26 -36.31 10.46
CA PRO A 663 11.39 -35.16 10.28
C PRO A 663 11.31 -34.72 8.82
N LYS A 664 10.13 -34.25 8.40
CA LYS A 664 9.95 -33.59 7.11
C LYS A 664 10.47 -32.16 7.18
N MET A 665 11.42 -31.84 6.29
CA MET A 665 12.09 -30.53 6.24
C MET A 665 11.62 -29.70 5.04
N ASP A 666 10.30 -29.62 4.85
CA ASP A 666 9.63 -28.95 3.72
C ASP A 666 9.15 -27.52 4.03
N GLY A 667 9.50 -27.00 5.21
CA GLY A 667 9.07 -25.69 5.70
C GLY A 667 7.63 -25.64 6.21
N GLU A 668 6.88 -26.73 6.15
CA GLU A 668 5.48 -26.81 6.58
C GLU A 668 5.34 -27.27 8.04
N TRP A 669 4.20 -26.93 8.66
CA TRP A 669 3.89 -27.38 10.02
C TRP A 669 3.31 -28.79 10.02
N HIS A 670 4.05 -29.75 10.57
CA HIS A 670 3.65 -31.14 10.75
C HIS A 670 3.13 -31.40 12.15
N ARG A 671 1.90 -31.91 12.26
CA ARG A 671 1.26 -32.25 13.54
C ARG A 671 1.66 -33.65 14.01
N VAL A 672 2.14 -33.73 15.26
CA VAL A 672 2.60 -34.95 15.91
C VAL A 672 2.03 -35.11 17.32
N PRO A 673 1.89 -36.35 17.82
CA PRO A 673 1.54 -36.59 19.23
C PRO A 673 2.64 -36.10 20.18
N THR A 674 2.26 -35.81 21.42
CA THR A 674 3.22 -35.72 22.53
C THR A 674 3.25 -37.02 23.34
N ILE A 675 4.27 -37.22 24.17
CA ILE A 675 4.43 -38.42 25.00
C ILE A 675 3.17 -38.71 25.85
N ASP A 676 2.52 -37.64 26.34
CA ASP A 676 1.31 -37.74 27.18
C ASP A 676 -0.01 -37.76 26.39
N ASP A 677 0.02 -37.89 25.06
CA ASP A 677 -1.21 -37.92 24.26
C ASP A 677 -1.92 -39.28 24.31
N LYS A 678 -3.23 -39.24 24.49
CA LYS A 678 -4.10 -40.40 24.24
C LYS A 678 -4.05 -40.74 22.75
N LYS A 679 -4.13 -42.05 22.42
CA LYS A 679 -4.11 -42.57 21.04
C LYS A 679 -5.01 -41.75 20.10
N GLY A 680 -4.40 -41.12 19.09
CA GLY A 680 -5.08 -40.28 18.08
C GLY A 680 -5.04 -38.76 18.32
N ARG A 681 -4.58 -38.27 19.48
CA ARG A 681 -4.33 -36.83 19.68
C ARG A 681 -2.96 -36.40 19.13
N LYS A 682 -2.88 -35.16 18.65
CA LYS A 682 -1.66 -34.54 18.10
C LYS A 682 -1.42 -33.17 18.72
N SER A 683 -0.97 -33.15 19.97
CA SER A 683 -0.72 -31.94 20.77
C SER A 683 0.68 -31.34 20.59
N GLY A 684 1.42 -31.76 19.57
CA GLY A 684 2.67 -31.14 19.12
C GLY A 684 2.65 -30.75 17.65
N ALA A 685 3.57 -29.86 17.27
CA ALA A 685 3.86 -29.51 15.88
C ALA A 685 5.35 -29.19 15.69
N TYR A 686 5.89 -29.46 14.50
CA TYR A 686 7.22 -29.00 14.11
C TYR A 686 7.21 -28.49 12.66
N ARG A 687 8.22 -27.71 12.28
CA ARG A 687 8.55 -27.37 10.88
C ARG A 687 10.06 -27.29 10.74
N GLY A 688 10.61 -27.80 9.65
CA GLY A 688 12.06 -27.77 9.39
C GLY A 688 12.37 -27.28 7.99
N TYR A 689 13.56 -26.72 7.81
CA TYR A 689 14.09 -26.10 6.61
C TYR A 689 15.44 -26.74 6.29
N LEU A 690 15.65 -27.16 5.04
CA LEU A 690 16.97 -27.58 4.52
C LEU A 690 17.61 -26.54 3.61
N ASP A 691 16.89 -25.46 3.27
CA ASP A 691 17.38 -24.33 2.50
C ASP A 691 18.30 -23.44 3.35
N GLY A 692 19.50 -23.16 2.87
CA GLY A 692 20.51 -22.38 3.59
C GLY A 692 21.12 -23.15 4.76
N VAL A 693 21.08 -22.59 5.97
CA VAL A 693 21.46 -23.30 7.20
C VAL A 693 20.26 -24.10 7.68
N PRO A 694 20.36 -25.44 7.79
CA PRO A 694 19.25 -26.25 8.26
C PRO A 694 18.76 -25.77 9.63
N ALA A 695 17.47 -25.46 9.71
CA ALA A 695 16.86 -24.86 10.89
C ALA A 695 15.41 -25.33 11.04
N GLY A 696 14.81 -25.11 12.20
CA GLY A 696 13.46 -25.57 12.45
C GLY A 696 12.81 -24.92 13.66
N ALA A 697 11.50 -25.15 13.80
CA ALA A 697 10.73 -24.71 14.95
C ALA A 697 9.87 -25.87 15.50
N ILE A 698 9.84 -26.00 16.82
CA ILE A 698 9.22 -27.12 17.55
C ILE A 698 8.24 -26.54 18.56
N LYS A 699 6.97 -26.93 18.51
CA LYS A 699 5.91 -26.41 19.39
C LYS A 699 5.19 -27.55 20.10
N ASN A 700 5.31 -27.58 21.42
CA ASN A 700 4.48 -28.39 22.30
C ASN A 700 3.34 -27.53 22.84
N PHE A 701 2.09 -27.82 22.45
CA PHE A 701 0.93 -27.01 22.85
C PHE A 701 0.55 -27.15 24.33
N LYS A 702 1.21 -28.04 25.09
CA LYS A 702 0.99 -28.23 26.53
C LYS A 702 1.90 -27.35 27.40
N ASP A 703 3.04 -26.89 26.88
CA ASP A 703 4.08 -26.19 27.65
C ASP A 703 4.10 -24.65 27.45
N GLY A 704 3.20 -24.13 26.60
CA GLY A 704 3.04 -22.69 26.33
C GLY A 704 2.90 -22.37 24.85
N ASP A 705 2.71 -21.08 24.52
CA ASP A 705 2.39 -20.64 23.16
C ASP A 705 3.59 -20.41 22.22
N HIS A 706 4.82 -20.51 22.72
CA HIS A 706 6.03 -20.18 21.96
C HIS A 706 6.67 -21.44 21.37
N ALA A 707 6.99 -21.39 20.07
CA ALA A 707 7.77 -22.43 19.42
C ALA A 707 9.26 -22.28 19.78
N HIS A 708 9.95 -23.40 20.00
CA HIS A 708 11.38 -23.46 20.19
C HIS A 708 12.08 -23.52 18.83
N THR A 709 13.04 -22.62 18.60
CA THR A 709 13.86 -22.60 17.38
C THR A 709 15.08 -23.52 17.54
N TRP A 710 15.35 -24.32 16.52
CA TRP A 710 16.52 -25.17 16.37
C TRP A 710 17.31 -24.77 15.11
N VAL A 711 18.63 -24.94 15.14
CA VAL A 711 19.57 -24.70 14.02
C VAL A 711 20.61 -25.81 14.07
N ALA A 712 20.97 -26.39 12.92
CA ALA A 712 21.94 -27.47 12.85
C ALA A 712 23.34 -27.07 13.33
N THR A 713 24.00 -28.01 13.98
CA THR A 713 25.35 -27.83 14.48
C THR A 713 26.36 -27.90 13.32
N GLY A 714 27.27 -26.91 13.20
CA GLY A 714 28.41 -26.96 12.27
C GLY A 714 28.32 -26.11 11.00
N SER A 715 27.19 -25.47 10.69
CA SER A 715 27.08 -24.56 9.54
C SER A 715 27.60 -23.15 9.87
N GLN A 716 28.77 -22.78 9.36
CA GLN A 716 29.24 -21.39 9.39
C GLN A 716 28.84 -20.69 8.08
N MET A 717 27.89 -19.75 8.16
CA MET A 717 27.66 -18.78 7.08
C MET A 717 28.68 -17.64 7.17
N THR A 718 29.18 -17.18 6.03
CA THR A 718 30.01 -15.96 5.91
C THR A 718 29.22 -14.71 6.30
N GLU A 719 29.88 -13.57 6.51
CA GLU A 719 29.20 -12.32 6.90
C GLU A 719 28.27 -11.83 5.79
N GLU A 720 28.68 -12.01 4.53
CA GLU A 720 27.91 -11.70 3.33
C GLU A 720 26.64 -12.55 3.26
N GLU A 721 26.75 -13.87 3.46
CA GLU A 721 25.61 -14.80 3.46
C GLU A 721 24.61 -14.49 4.59
N ARG A 722 25.10 -14.05 5.77
CA ARG A 722 24.23 -13.67 6.91
C ARG A 722 23.51 -12.35 6.71
N ILE A 723 24.12 -11.41 5.99
CA ILE A 723 23.47 -10.15 5.62
C ILE A 723 22.38 -10.41 4.61
N GLU A 724 22.66 -11.23 3.59
CA GLU A 724 21.70 -11.58 2.55
C GLU A 724 20.54 -12.40 3.12
N TYR A 725 20.81 -13.40 3.96
CA TYR A 725 19.76 -14.19 4.61
C TYR A 725 18.87 -13.35 5.56
N ARG A 726 19.44 -12.35 6.25
CA ARG A 726 18.65 -11.40 7.06
C ARG A 726 17.77 -10.52 6.20
N ARG A 727 18.30 -10.01 5.09
CA ARG A 727 17.56 -9.22 4.11
C ARG A 727 16.41 -10.05 3.52
N GLU A 728 16.67 -11.31 3.18
CA GLU A 728 15.65 -12.23 2.66
C GLU A 728 14.57 -12.56 3.70
N ILE A 729 14.92 -12.74 4.99
CA ILE A 729 13.92 -12.93 6.06
C ILE A 729 13.05 -11.68 6.24
N GLU A 730 13.64 -10.49 6.20
CA GLU A 730 12.92 -9.23 6.38
C GLU A 730 11.98 -8.97 5.20
N LEU A 731 12.45 -9.21 3.97
CA LEU A 731 11.64 -9.19 2.74
C LEU A 731 10.49 -10.19 2.80
N ARG A 732 10.75 -11.46 3.11
CA ARG A 732 9.70 -12.50 3.25
C ARG A 732 8.70 -12.15 4.36
N LYS A 733 9.13 -11.46 5.43
CA LYS A 733 8.24 -11.00 6.50
C LYS A 733 7.37 -9.83 6.03
N GLU A 734 7.92 -8.91 5.25
CA GLU A 734 7.20 -7.79 4.65
C GLU A 734 6.19 -8.26 3.60
N GLU A 735 6.58 -9.18 2.70
CA GLU A 735 5.69 -9.81 1.73
C GLU A 735 4.51 -10.52 2.41
N ARG A 736 4.77 -11.30 3.47
CA ARG A 736 3.70 -11.95 4.25
C ARG A 736 2.81 -10.94 4.94
N ALA A 737 3.36 -9.82 5.42
CA ALA A 737 2.59 -8.75 6.03
C ALA A 737 1.70 -8.04 5.00
N GLU A 738 2.20 -7.82 3.79
CA GLU A 738 1.42 -7.19 2.72
C GLU A 738 0.35 -8.13 2.16
N GLN A 739 0.67 -9.40 1.93
CA GLN A 739 -0.33 -10.42 1.56
C GLN A 739 -1.45 -10.51 2.60
N LYS A 740 -1.09 -10.44 3.90
CA LYS A 740 -2.08 -10.37 4.98
C LYS A 740 -2.93 -9.11 4.89
N ARG A 741 -2.34 -7.93 4.64
CA ARG A 741 -3.06 -6.65 4.49
C ARG A 741 -4.03 -6.65 3.31
N VAL A 742 -3.61 -7.16 2.15
CA VAL A 742 -4.45 -7.28 0.96
C VAL A 742 -5.64 -8.18 1.27
N LYS A 743 -5.40 -9.37 1.84
CA LYS A 743 -6.47 -10.31 2.22
C LYS A 743 -7.43 -9.70 3.25
N GLU A 744 -6.91 -8.97 4.24
CA GLU A 744 -7.74 -8.25 5.22
C GLU A 744 -8.64 -7.19 4.55
N LYS A 745 -8.14 -6.45 3.57
CA LYS A 745 -8.94 -5.46 2.79
C LYS A 745 -10.04 -6.14 1.97
N GLU A 746 -9.76 -7.28 1.35
CA GLU A 746 -10.76 -8.03 0.60
C GLU A 746 -11.88 -8.56 1.50
N VAL A 747 -11.51 -9.14 2.64
CA VAL A 747 -12.46 -9.64 3.63
C VAL A 747 -13.27 -8.49 4.25
N ALA A 748 -12.67 -7.30 4.41
CA ALA A 748 -13.37 -6.10 4.87
C ALA A 748 -14.52 -5.69 3.94
N LYS A 749 -14.39 -5.82 2.62
CA LYS A 749 -15.51 -5.59 1.67
C LYS A 749 -16.69 -6.52 1.97
N THR A 750 -16.40 -7.78 2.29
CA THR A 750 -17.42 -8.76 2.70
C THR A 750 -18.05 -8.39 4.04
N ALA A 751 -17.24 -7.97 5.03
CA ALA A 751 -17.71 -7.52 6.34
C ALA A 751 -18.66 -6.32 6.22
N TYR A 752 -18.25 -5.31 5.46
CA TYR A 752 -19.05 -4.11 5.17
C TYR A 752 -20.38 -4.49 4.51
N GLY A 753 -20.34 -5.32 3.45
CA GLY A 753 -21.54 -5.81 2.78
C GLY A 753 -22.49 -6.58 3.71
N ARG A 754 -21.96 -7.39 4.65
CA ARG A 754 -22.78 -8.08 5.65
C ARG A 754 -23.47 -7.10 6.61
N ILE A 755 -22.76 -6.07 7.07
CA ILE A 755 -23.33 -5.09 8.01
C ILE A 755 -24.33 -4.17 7.33
N VAL A 756 -24.04 -3.64 6.14
CA VAL A 756 -24.93 -2.69 5.45
C VAL A 756 -26.25 -3.37 5.08
N ASN A 757 -26.22 -4.62 4.63
CA ASN A 757 -27.41 -5.36 4.23
C ASN A 757 -28.16 -6.05 5.40
N ALA A 758 -27.61 -6.02 6.61
CA ALA A 758 -28.26 -6.63 7.77
C ALA A 758 -29.40 -5.74 8.30
N LYS A 759 -30.48 -6.38 8.75
CA LYS A 759 -31.64 -5.70 9.35
C LYS A 759 -31.32 -5.27 10.79
N PRO A 760 -32.02 -4.28 11.38
CA PRO A 760 -31.92 -4.02 12.80
C PRO A 760 -32.28 -5.26 13.62
N ALA A 761 -31.53 -5.56 14.68
CA ALA A 761 -31.91 -6.62 15.61
C ALA A 761 -33.12 -6.19 16.45
N MET A 762 -34.06 -7.12 16.64
CA MET A 762 -35.29 -6.88 17.40
C MET A 762 -35.13 -7.39 18.83
N PRO A 763 -35.75 -6.74 19.84
CA PRO A 763 -35.68 -7.17 21.25
C PRO A 763 -36.14 -8.62 21.49
N GLY A 764 -36.96 -9.17 20.59
CA GLY A 764 -37.44 -10.55 20.64
C GLY A 764 -36.40 -11.62 20.27
N HIS A 765 -35.18 -11.27 19.87
CA HIS A 765 -34.17 -12.27 19.50
C HIS A 765 -33.76 -13.13 20.71
N PRO A 766 -33.70 -14.48 20.59
CA PRO A 766 -33.49 -15.37 21.74
C PRO A 766 -32.24 -15.07 22.58
N TYR A 767 -31.12 -14.75 21.92
CA TYR A 767 -29.89 -14.37 22.62
C TYR A 767 -30.05 -13.10 23.45
N LEU A 768 -30.74 -12.08 22.93
CA LEU A 768 -30.94 -10.80 23.62
C LEU A 768 -31.86 -10.97 24.83
N GLN A 769 -32.94 -11.74 24.68
CA GLN A 769 -33.83 -12.10 25.79
C GLN A 769 -33.11 -12.90 26.88
N LYS A 770 -32.33 -13.92 26.49
CA LYS A 770 -31.52 -14.72 27.42
C LYS A 770 -30.49 -13.87 28.16
N LYS A 771 -29.92 -12.86 27.49
CA LYS A 771 -28.98 -11.93 28.11
C LYS A 771 -29.64 -10.74 28.82
N GLY A 772 -30.94 -10.55 28.67
CA GLY A 772 -31.66 -9.44 29.31
C GLY A 772 -31.16 -8.06 28.85
N ILE A 773 -30.72 -7.96 27.59
CA ILE A 773 -30.15 -6.74 27.01
C ILE A 773 -31.01 -6.27 25.82
N THR A 774 -31.01 -4.97 25.56
CA THR A 774 -31.66 -4.39 24.39
C THR A 774 -30.72 -4.42 23.16
N PRO A 775 -31.27 -4.33 21.93
CA PRO A 775 -30.44 -4.43 20.73
C PRO A 775 -29.41 -3.30 20.57
N ASN A 776 -29.69 -2.06 21.02
CA ASN A 776 -28.75 -0.93 21.02
C ASN A 776 -27.93 -0.74 19.73
N GLY A 777 -28.57 -0.83 18.56
CA GLY A 777 -27.92 -0.65 17.26
C GLY A 777 -27.27 -1.92 16.67
N LEU A 778 -27.33 -3.05 17.37
CA LEU A 778 -26.93 -4.35 16.83
C LEU A 778 -27.83 -4.74 15.64
N LYS A 779 -27.25 -5.53 14.73
CA LYS A 779 -27.93 -5.97 13.50
C LYS A 779 -28.26 -7.45 13.53
N LEU A 780 -29.13 -7.89 12.62
CA LEU A 780 -29.58 -9.26 12.45
C LEU A 780 -29.22 -9.74 11.04
N HIS A 781 -28.50 -10.85 10.98
CA HIS A 781 -28.31 -11.59 9.74
C HIS A 781 -29.50 -12.52 9.50
N GLU A 782 -30.39 -12.11 8.60
CA GLU A 782 -31.71 -12.73 8.38
C GLU A 782 -31.65 -14.23 8.07
N LYS A 783 -30.70 -14.68 7.24
CA LYS A 783 -30.64 -16.10 6.83
C LYS A 783 -30.26 -17.05 7.95
N SER A 784 -29.42 -16.63 8.89
CA SER A 784 -28.95 -17.48 9.99
C SER A 784 -29.59 -17.14 11.33
N ASN A 785 -30.50 -16.16 11.33
CA ASN A 785 -31.08 -15.55 12.52
C ASN A 785 -30.03 -15.27 13.62
N SER A 786 -28.88 -14.72 13.23
CA SER A 786 -27.77 -14.44 14.15
C SER A 786 -27.60 -12.93 14.33
N ILE A 787 -27.29 -12.49 15.55
CA ILE A 787 -26.90 -11.10 15.79
C ILE A 787 -25.56 -10.85 15.12
N LEU A 788 -25.47 -9.79 14.33
CA LEU A 788 -24.28 -9.37 13.63
C LEU A 788 -23.75 -8.07 14.26
N VAL A 789 -22.50 -8.13 14.70
CA VAL A 789 -21.80 -7.04 15.38
C VAL A 789 -20.67 -6.55 14.47
N SER A 790 -20.64 -5.25 14.17
CA SER A 790 -19.55 -4.67 13.37
C SER A 790 -18.25 -4.62 14.17
N MET A 791 -17.13 -4.88 13.50
CA MET A 791 -15.80 -4.68 14.05
C MET A 791 -15.09 -3.62 13.21
N GLN A 792 -14.92 -2.43 13.79
CA GLN A 792 -14.37 -1.26 13.13
C GLN A 792 -13.07 -0.79 13.79
N ASP A 793 -12.28 -0.02 13.05
CA ASP A 793 -11.11 0.70 13.58
C ASP A 793 -11.51 2.08 14.17
N ALA A 794 -10.50 2.85 14.58
CA ALA A 794 -10.70 4.15 15.23
C ALA A 794 -11.19 5.24 14.27
N GLU A 795 -11.02 5.02 12.97
CA GLU A 795 -11.52 5.84 11.88
C GLU A 795 -12.96 5.49 11.47
N GLY A 796 -13.52 4.40 12.04
CA GLY A 796 -14.88 3.93 11.78
C GLY A 796 -15.01 2.99 10.58
N PHE A 797 -13.90 2.54 9.99
CA PHE A 797 -13.93 1.59 8.88
C PHE A 797 -14.17 0.16 9.36
N ILE A 798 -15.14 -0.53 8.75
CA ILE A 798 -15.53 -1.89 9.14
C ILE A 798 -14.61 -2.90 8.46
N TRP A 799 -13.80 -3.60 9.27
CA TRP A 799 -12.85 -4.62 8.80
C TRP A 799 -13.36 -6.05 8.99
N SER A 800 -14.25 -6.28 9.96
CA SER A 800 -14.75 -7.62 10.28
C SER A 800 -16.16 -7.58 10.89
N THR A 801 -16.71 -8.76 11.15
CA THR A 801 -17.97 -8.96 11.87
C THR A 801 -17.86 -10.12 12.84
N GLN A 802 -18.53 -10.00 13.99
CA GLN A 802 -18.83 -11.14 14.84
C GLN A 802 -20.32 -11.51 14.68
N ALA A 803 -20.60 -12.78 14.44
CA ALA A 803 -21.95 -13.33 14.46
C ALA A 803 -22.19 -14.05 15.80
N ILE A 804 -23.35 -13.82 16.42
CA ILE A 804 -23.78 -14.48 17.65
C ILE A 804 -25.07 -15.24 17.35
N SER A 805 -25.03 -16.56 17.51
CA SER A 805 -26.20 -17.44 17.30
C SER A 805 -27.27 -17.22 18.37
N GLU A 806 -28.47 -17.77 18.15
CA GLU A 806 -29.54 -17.80 19.15
C GLU A 806 -29.11 -18.48 20.46
N ALA A 807 -28.26 -19.51 20.37
CA ALA A 807 -27.73 -20.22 21.53
C ALA A 807 -26.67 -19.40 22.29
N GLY A 808 -26.04 -18.42 21.62
CA GLY A 808 -24.97 -17.58 22.12
C GLY A 808 -23.57 -17.94 21.62
N ASP A 809 -23.46 -18.82 20.61
CA ASP A 809 -22.18 -19.16 19.98
C ASP A 809 -21.67 -17.99 19.18
N LYS A 810 -20.40 -17.63 19.39
CA LYS A 810 -19.77 -16.46 18.78
C LYS A 810 -18.78 -16.91 17.70
N LEU A 811 -18.94 -16.41 16.48
CA LEU A 811 -18.07 -16.70 15.36
C LEU A 811 -17.61 -15.40 14.71
N PHE A 812 -16.29 -15.25 14.56
CA PHE A 812 -15.71 -14.17 13.78
C PHE A 812 -15.74 -14.50 12.28
N LEU A 813 -15.78 -13.47 11.45
CA LEU A 813 -15.60 -13.64 10.01
C LEU A 813 -14.24 -14.31 9.73
N LYS A 814 -14.26 -15.42 9.02
CA LYS A 814 -13.04 -16.18 8.70
C LYS A 814 -12.05 -15.30 7.92
N ASP A 815 -10.76 -15.46 8.22
CA ASP A 815 -9.64 -14.74 7.58
C ASP A 815 -9.67 -13.21 7.69
N SER A 816 -10.50 -12.67 8.59
CA SER A 816 -10.60 -11.23 8.82
C SER A 816 -9.61 -10.73 9.87
N ARG A 817 -9.33 -9.42 9.83
CA ARG A 817 -8.62 -8.73 10.91
C ARG A 817 -9.47 -8.74 12.18
N LYS A 818 -8.83 -8.94 13.34
CA LYS A 818 -9.47 -8.83 14.67
C LYS A 818 -8.78 -7.80 15.56
N GLU A 819 -7.45 -7.79 15.51
CA GLU A 819 -6.61 -6.98 16.38
C GLU A 819 -6.82 -5.49 16.17
N GLY A 820 -7.08 -4.79 17.28
CA GLY A 820 -7.35 -3.35 17.33
C GLY A 820 -8.75 -2.95 16.86
N LEU A 821 -9.60 -3.90 16.46
CA LEU A 821 -10.98 -3.62 16.06
C LEU A 821 -11.94 -3.72 17.25
N PHE A 822 -12.99 -2.91 17.22
CA PHE A 822 -13.98 -2.84 18.28
C PHE A 822 -15.39 -2.56 17.74
N HIS A 823 -16.40 -2.64 18.60
CA HIS A 823 -17.74 -2.13 18.34
C HIS A 823 -18.05 -1.00 19.31
N ILE A 824 -18.76 0.04 18.85
CA ILE A 824 -19.27 1.10 19.71
C ILE A 824 -20.72 0.76 20.05
N MET A 825 -20.98 0.47 21.33
CA MET A 825 -22.31 0.34 21.89
C MET A 825 -22.83 1.73 22.25
N GLY A 826 -23.92 2.14 21.61
CA GLY A 826 -24.40 3.52 21.62
C GLY A 826 -23.83 4.37 20.47
N GLN A 827 -24.20 5.65 20.41
CA GLN A 827 -23.64 6.62 19.45
C GLN A 827 -22.58 7.48 20.15
N ALA A 828 -21.41 7.64 19.52
CA ALA A 828 -20.29 8.39 20.09
C ALA A 828 -19.32 8.86 19.00
N ASP A 829 -18.79 10.08 19.14
CA ASP A 829 -17.61 10.51 18.41
C ASP A 829 -16.38 10.38 19.31
N LEU A 830 -15.58 9.34 19.06
CA LEU A 830 -14.43 8.98 19.89
C LEU A 830 -13.42 10.11 20.03
N LYS A 831 -13.35 11.07 19.11
CA LYS A 831 -12.41 12.21 19.14
C LYS A 831 -12.72 13.20 20.24
N VAL A 832 -13.99 13.32 20.64
CA VAL A 832 -14.46 14.34 21.59
C VAL A 832 -15.01 13.74 22.88
N GLU A 833 -15.28 12.44 22.92
CA GLU A 833 -15.78 11.77 24.13
C GLU A 833 -14.79 11.87 25.29
N LYS A 834 -15.24 12.46 26.40
CA LYS A 834 -14.41 12.64 27.59
C LYS A 834 -14.25 11.36 28.41
N GLU A 835 -15.24 10.48 28.37
CA GLU A 835 -15.28 9.25 29.17
C GLU A 835 -15.56 8.06 28.27
N ILE A 836 -14.60 7.14 28.17
CA ILE A 836 -14.70 5.98 27.29
C ILE A 836 -14.52 4.72 28.13
N THR A 837 -15.55 3.89 28.18
CA THR A 837 -15.46 2.58 28.83
C THR A 837 -15.16 1.49 27.80
N ILE A 838 -14.18 0.64 28.04
CA ILE A 838 -13.81 -0.51 27.20
C ILE A 838 -14.12 -1.81 27.95
N CYS A 839 -14.78 -2.77 27.30
CA CYS A 839 -15.09 -4.07 27.86
C CYS A 839 -14.83 -5.21 26.87
N GLU A 840 -14.85 -6.46 27.34
CA GLU A 840 -14.60 -7.63 26.49
C GLU A 840 -15.83 -8.04 25.66
N GLY A 841 -16.97 -8.27 26.31
CA GLY A 841 -18.13 -8.90 25.67
C GLY A 841 -19.25 -7.94 25.25
N VAL A 842 -20.01 -8.32 24.21
CA VAL A 842 -21.18 -7.55 23.74
C VAL A 842 -22.27 -7.43 24.82
N ALA A 843 -22.56 -8.50 25.55
CA ALA A 843 -23.55 -8.45 26.64
C ALA A 843 -23.07 -7.56 27.79
N THR A 844 -21.80 -7.68 28.19
CA THR A 844 -21.15 -6.80 29.17
C THR A 844 -21.24 -5.33 28.75
N GLY A 845 -20.93 -5.03 27.49
CA GLY A 845 -21.00 -3.67 26.93
C GLY A 845 -22.41 -3.12 26.89
N ALA A 846 -23.40 -3.92 26.49
CA ALA A 846 -24.81 -3.53 26.50
C ALA A 846 -25.30 -3.25 27.93
N SER A 847 -24.98 -4.10 28.91
CA SER A 847 -25.38 -3.87 30.31
C SER A 847 -24.73 -2.62 30.92
N ILE A 848 -23.47 -2.33 30.59
CA ILE A 848 -22.80 -1.09 31.01
C ILE A 848 -23.44 0.12 30.35
N HIS A 849 -23.71 0.05 29.03
CA HIS A 849 -24.36 1.12 28.29
C HIS A 849 -25.76 1.40 28.83
N GLU A 850 -26.58 0.38 29.04
CA GLU A 850 -27.94 0.51 29.61
C GLU A 850 -27.91 1.08 31.04
N ALA A 851 -26.90 0.72 31.84
CA ALA A 851 -26.76 1.22 33.20
C ALA A 851 -26.30 2.68 33.28
N THR A 852 -25.46 3.12 32.33
CA THR A 852 -24.80 4.43 32.39
C THR A 852 -25.34 5.44 31.39
N GLN A 853 -26.02 4.97 30.35
CA GLN A 853 -26.41 5.71 29.14
C GLN A 853 -25.23 6.35 28.41
N LYS A 854 -24.00 5.83 28.63
CA LYS A 854 -22.76 6.32 28.01
C LYS A 854 -22.22 5.34 26.97
N PRO A 855 -21.46 5.82 25.97
CA PRO A 855 -20.82 4.95 24.99
C PRO A 855 -19.90 3.89 25.61
N VAL A 856 -19.96 2.67 25.09
CA VAL A 856 -19.09 1.56 25.52
C VAL A 856 -18.42 0.89 24.33
N ILE A 857 -17.11 0.73 24.41
CA ILE A 857 -16.29 0.06 23.40
C ILE A 857 -16.20 -1.43 23.74
N ILE A 858 -16.54 -2.28 22.79
CA ILE A 858 -16.46 -3.74 22.93
C ILE A 858 -15.24 -4.25 22.17
N ALA A 859 -14.28 -4.82 22.89
CA ALA A 859 -13.03 -5.36 22.36
C ALA A 859 -13.10 -6.83 21.94
N PHE A 860 -14.23 -7.50 22.18
CA PHE A 860 -14.55 -8.90 21.86
C PHE A 860 -13.83 -9.98 22.69
N ASP A 861 -12.60 -9.75 23.14
CA ASP A 861 -11.86 -10.66 24.04
C ASP A 861 -10.72 -9.94 24.81
N SER A 862 -10.30 -10.53 25.94
CA SER A 862 -9.20 -10.04 26.78
C SER A 862 -7.88 -9.77 26.04
N GLY A 863 -7.57 -10.53 24.97
CA GLY A 863 -6.35 -10.33 24.20
C GLY A 863 -6.36 -9.05 23.35
N ASN A 864 -7.55 -8.53 23.05
CA ASN A 864 -7.75 -7.36 22.20
C ASN A 864 -7.97 -6.05 23.00
N LEU A 865 -8.10 -6.12 24.33
CA LEU A 865 -8.28 -4.95 25.20
C LEU A 865 -7.14 -3.92 25.05
N GLU A 866 -5.88 -4.36 25.08
CA GLU A 866 -4.73 -3.46 24.97
C GLU A 866 -4.61 -2.82 23.57
N PRO A 867 -4.67 -3.57 22.45
CA PRO A 867 -4.71 -2.97 21.11
C PRO A 867 -5.83 -1.94 20.94
N VAL A 868 -7.04 -2.24 21.40
CA VAL A 868 -8.17 -1.31 21.32
C VAL A 868 -7.95 -0.08 22.19
N ALA A 869 -7.50 -0.24 23.43
CA ALA A 869 -7.19 0.89 24.32
C ALA A 869 -6.16 1.84 23.69
N LYS A 870 -5.10 1.30 23.07
CA LYS A 870 -4.10 2.10 22.35
C LYS A 870 -4.71 2.86 21.16
N ALA A 871 -5.56 2.19 20.38
CA ALA A 871 -6.23 2.81 19.24
C ALA A 871 -7.12 3.98 19.67
N ILE A 872 -7.90 3.81 20.74
CA ILE A 872 -8.74 4.87 21.31
C ILE A 872 -7.87 6.04 21.82
N ARG A 873 -6.81 5.76 22.60
CA ARG A 873 -5.90 6.81 23.12
C ARG A 873 -5.22 7.59 22.00
N ALA A 874 -4.90 6.96 20.87
CA ALA A 874 -4.28 7.62 19.73
C ALA A 874 -5.21 8.63 19.05
N VAL A 875 -6.52 8.36 19.03
CA VAL A 875 -7.53 9.27 18.45
C VAL A 875 -8.02 10.30 19.47
N ASN A 876 -7.99 9.97 20.76
CA ASN A 876 -8.36 10.88 21.84
C ASN A 876 -7.33 10.82 22.99
N PRO A 877 -6.28 11.66 22.91
CA PRO A 877 -5.22 11.73 23.91
C PRO A 877 -5.73 12.09 25.32
N GLU A 878 -6.85 12.80 25.42
CA GLU A 878 -7.39 13.36 26.67
C GLU A 878 -8.52 12.52 27.29
N ALA A 879 -9.01 11.48 26.61
CA ALA A 879 -10.09 10.65 27.12
C ALA A 879 -9.76 9.99 28.47
N ASN A 880 -10.73 9.99 29.38
CA ASN A 880 -10.70 9.15 30.57
C ASN A 880 -11.10 7.73 30.18
N ILE A 881 -10.10 6.88 29.94
CA ILE A 881 -10.30 5.49 29.51
C ILE A 881 -10.48 4.60 30.75
N LEU A 882 -11.64 3.96 30.87
CA LEU A 882 -11.95 2.96 31.89
C LEU A 882 -12.05 1.57 31.28
N VAL A 883 -11.18 0.64 31.67
CA VAL A 883 -11.23 -0.76 31.21
C VAL A 883 -12.02 -1.62 32.20
N ALA A 884 -13.23 -2.01 31.82
CA ALA A 884 -14.11 -2.90 32.57
C ALA A 884 -13.85 -4.36 32.16
N GLY A 885 -13.05 -5.06 32.97
CA GLY A 885 -12.68 -6.45 32.71
C GLY A 885 -13.60 -7.47 33.36
N ASP A 886 -13.62 -8.67 32.81
CA ASP A 886 -14.36 -9.80 33.39
C ASP A 886 -13.61 -10.41 34.59
N ASN A 887 -14.36 -10.91 35.57
CA ASN A 887 -13.82 -11.44 36.82
C ASN A 887 -14.01 -12.96 36.91
N ASP A 888 -13.23 -13.68 36.11
CA ASP A 888 -13.38 -15.13 35.95
C ASP A 888 -12.79 -15.96 37.12
N HIS A 889 -13.55 -16.04 38.22
CA HIS A 889 -13.10 -16.59 39.51
C HIS A 889 -12.79 -18.09 39.52
N LYS A 890 -13.27 -18.87 38.53
CA LYS A 890 -13.09 -20.34 38.48
C LYS A 890 -11.68 -20.75 38.06
N LEU A 891 -10.99 -19.93 37.26
CA LEU A 891 -9.63 -20.22 36.75
C LEU A 891 -8.55 -20.09 37.82
N ALA A 892 -8.78 -19.31 38.88
CA ALA A 892 -7.82 -19.10 39.96
C ALA A 892 -7.63 -20.31 40.90
N ARG A 893 -8.41 -21.39 40.74
CA ARG A 893 -8.43 -22.55 41.65
C ARG A 893 -7.68 -23.80 41.16
N LYS A 894 -7.14 -23.82 39.94
CA LYS A 894 -6.36 -24.98 39.43
C LYS A 894 -4.87 -24.82 39.82
N PRO A 895 -4.22 -25.83 40.43
CA PRO A 895 -2.81 -25.73 40.88
C PRO A 895 -1.83 -25.42 39.73
N THR A 896 -2.18 -25.77 38.50
CA THR A 896 -1.35 -25.61 37.30
C THR A 896 -1.64 -24.34 36.49
N GLN A 897 -2.69 -23.56 36.81
CA GLN A 897 -3.10 -22.39 36.02
C GLN A 897 -2.91 -21.09 36.81
N LYS A 898 -1.81 -20.39 36.52
CA LYS A 898 -1.40 -19.15 37.18
C LYS A 898 -2.16 -17.95 36.57
N LYS A 899 -3.04 -17.34 37.37
CA LYS A 899 -3.70 -16.01 37.22
C LYS A 899 -5.00 -15.94 36.40
N ASN A 900 -5.92 -15.09 36.86
CA ASN A 900 -7.14 -14.69 36.15
C ASN A 900 -6.75 -13.77 34.97
N ILE A 901 -6.83 -14.28 33.75
CA ILE A 901 -6.32 -13.63 32.54
C ILE A 901 -7.08 -12.33 32.23
N GLY A 902 -8.42 -12.31 32.39
CA GLY A 902 -9.24 -11.12 32.16
C GLY A 902 -8.82 -9.95 33.07
N ILE A 903 -8.62 -10.23 34.38
CA ILE A 903 -8.09 -9.23 35.32
C ILE A 903 -6.71 -8.72 34.89
N VAL A 904 -5.80 -9.63 34.53
CA VAL A 904 -4.43 -9.26 34.15
C VAL A 904 -4.45 -8.39 32.91
N LYS A 905 -5.21 -8.78 31.88
CA LYS A 905 -5.27 -8.05 30.60
C LYS A 905 -5.95 -6.71 30.71
N ALA A 906 -7.03 -6.59 31.49
CA ALA A 906 -7.68 -5.30 31.74
C ALA A 906 -6.74 -4.31 32.45
N LYS A 907 -5.96 -4.79 33.43
CA LYS A 907 -4.94 -3.99 34.12
C LYS A 907 -3.80 -3.56 33.18
N GLU A 908 -3.30 -4.49 32.37
CA GLU A 908 -2.24 -4.21 31.37
C GLU A 908 -2.73 -3.15 30.37
N ALA A 909 -3.92 -3.32 29.80
CA ALA A 909 -4.52 -2.40 28.87
C ALA A 909 -4.69 -0.99 29.47
N ALA A 910 -5.26 -0.89 30.68
CA ALA A 910 -5.41 0.38 31.38
C ALA A 910 -4.05 1.06 31.65
N ALA A 911 -3.08 0.31 32.17
CA ALA A 911 -1.76 0.84 32.51
C ALA A 911 -1.01 1.42 31.29
N VAL A 912 -1.11 0.74 30.14
CA VAL A 912 -0.41 1.14 28.90
C VAL A 912 -0.91 2.47 28.33
N VAL A 913 -2.16 2.85 28.59
CA VAL A 913 -2.76 4.09 28.08
C VAL A 913 -3.00 5.16 29.15
N GLY A 914 -2.45 4.96 30.35
CA GLY A 914 -2.70 5.83 31.51
C GLY A 914 -4.17 5.85 31.94
N GLY A 915 -4.93 4.80 31.61
CA GLY A 915 -6.34 4.65 31.96
C GLY A 915 -6.54 4.01 33.34
N GLU A 916 -7.81 3.82 33.67
CA GLU A 916 -8.28 3.19 34.89
C GLU A 916 -8.90 1.83 34.57
N TYR A 917 -9.09 0.97 35.57
CA TYR A 917 -9.77 -0.31 35.39
C TYR A 917 -10.80 -0.58 36.47
N THR A 918 -11.71 -1.50 36.19
CA THR A 918 -12.71 -1.95 37.15
C THR A 918 -13.13 -3.40 36.90
N PHE A 919 -13.69 -4.04 37.93
CA PHE A 919 -14.17 -5.42 37.91
C PHE A 919 -15.47 -5.57 38.70
N PRO A 920 -16.40 -6.43 38.26
CA PRO A 920 -17.57 -6.76 39.06
C PRO A 920 -17.15 -7.49 40.34
N SER A 921 -17.89 -7.26 41.42
CA SER A 921 -17.64 -7.87 42.74
C SER A 921 -18.81 -8.76 43.12
N PHE A 922 -18.51 -10.03 43.41
CA PHE A 922 -19.50 -11.05 43.73
C PHE A 922 -19.33 -11.63 45.15
N THR A 923 -20.44 -11.90 45.82
CA THR A 923 -20.50 -12.65 47.09
C THR A 923 -20.11 -14.12 46.86
N LYS A 924 -19.96 -14.88 47.96
CA LYS A 924 -19.62 -16.30 47.86
C LYS A 924 -20.70 -17.09 47.13
N GLU A 925 -21.97 -16.81 47.43
CA GLU A 925 -23.14 -17.45 46.83
C GLU A 925 -23.23 -17.14 45.32
N GLN A 926 -22.96 -15.89 44.93
CA GLN A 926 -22.93 -15.49 43.53
C GLN A 926 -21.79 -16.15 42.74
N LYS A 927 -20.62 -16.32 43.37
CA LYS A 927 -19.50 -17.06 42.77
C LYS A 927 -19.81 -18.54 42.60
N GLU A 928 -20.56 -19.13 43.52
CA GLU A 928 -21.02 -20.52 43.44
C GLU A 928 -22.04 -20.71 42.30
N LYS A 929 -22.90 -19.71 42.04
CA LYS A 929 -23.75 -19.64 40.84
C LYS A 929 -22.96 -19.44 39.54
N GLY A 930 -21.69 -19.07 39.64
CA GLY A 930 -20.79 -18.90 38.50
C GLY A 930 -20.86 -17.55 37.81
N LEU A 931 -21.34 -16.51 38.50
CA LEU A 931 -21.36 -15.14 37.96
C LEU A 931 -19.94 -14.58 37.86
N THR A 932 -19.64 -13.95 36.71
CA THR A 932 -18.27 -13.53 36.36
C THR A 932 -18.17 -12.15 35.72
N ASP A 933 -19.23 -11.66 35.07
CA ASP A 933 -19.18 -10.42 34.27
C ASP A 933 -20.22 -9.35 34.70
N TYR A 934 -20.18 -8.15 34.09
CA TYR A 934 -21.14 -7.09 34.42
C TYR A 934 -22.58 -7.39 33.98
N ASN A 935 -22.78 -8.24 32.97
CA ASN A 935 -24.11 -8.67 32.55
C ASN A 935 -24.74 -9.60 33.58
N ASP A 936 -23.97 -10.53 34.13
CA ASP A 936 -24.37 -11.40 35.26
C ASP A 936 -24.77 -10.56 36.49
N LEU A 937 -24.00 -9.51 36.78
CA LEU A 937 -24.32 -8.58 37.86
C LEU A 937 -25.61 -7.79 37.60
N ALA A 938 -25.84 -7.36 36.34
CA ALA A 938 -27.06 -6.68 35.93
C ALA A 938 -28.29 -7.60 36.09
N GLN A 939 -28.19 -8.86 35.71
CA GLN A 939 -29.29 -9.81 35.85
C GLN A 939 -29.59 -10.18 37.31
N ASP A 940 -28.59 -10.29 38.18
CA ASP A 940 -28.79 -10.66 39.59
C ASP A 940 -29.22 -9.48 40.48
N LYS A 941 -28.72 -8.27 40.23
CA LYS A 941 -28.90 -7.08 41.11
C LYS A 941 -29.42 -5.82 40.42
N GLY A 942 -29.65 -5.85 39.11
CA GLY A 942 -30.08 -4.71 38.32
C GLY A 942 -28.96 -3.72 37.97
N TYR A 943 -29.25 -2.77 37.08
CA TYR A 943 -28.30 -1.79 36.56
C TYR A 943 -27.70 -0.86 37.63
N ALA A 944 -28.42 -0.57 38.71
CA ALA A 944 -27.88 0.23 39.82
C ALA A 944 -26.63 -0.41 40.46
N ALA A 945 -26.57 -1.74 40.51
CA ALA A 945 -25.40 -2.46 40.99
C ALA A 945 -24.22 -2.38 40.01
N VAL A 946 -24.50 -2.35 38.71
CA VAL A 946 -23.50 -2.15 37.65
C VAL A 946 -22.86 -0.77 37.80
N VAL A 947 -23.65 0.30 37.92
CA VAL A 947 -23.14 1.66 38.15
C VAL A 947 -22.26 1.72 39.40
N LYS A 948 -22.69 1.08 40.49
CA LYS A 948 -21.90 1.01 41.74
C LYS A 948 -20.60 0.23 41.58
N ALA A 949 -20.56 -0.77 40.71
CA ALA A 949 -19.41 -1.60 40.45
C ALA A 949 -18.39 -0.94 39.51
N LEU A 950 -18.79 0.01 38.65
CA LEU A 950 -17.92 0.75 37.73
C LEU A 950 -16.98 1.77 38.40
N LYS A 951 -16.70 1.62 39.69
CA LYS A 951 -15.76 2.47 40.42
C LYS A 951 -14.33 2.25 39.89
N PRO A 952 -13.65 3.30 39.39
CA PRO A 952 -12.33 3.17 38.82
C PRO A 952 -11.26 2.82 39.88
N LYS A 953 -10.24 2.08 39.43
CA LYS A 953 -9.02 1.77 40.18
C LYS A 953 -7.81 2.10 39.30
N LYS A 954 -6.72 2.55 39.92
CA LYS A 954 -5.43 2.80 39.25
C LYS A 954 -4.43 1.71 39.58
N GLU A 955 -3.70 1.22 38.58
CA GLU A 955 -2.52 0.39 38.80
C GLU A 955 -1.39 1.33 39.24
N LYS A 956 -0.60 0.96 40.27
CA LYS A 956 0.65 1.69 40.53
C LYS A 956 1.52 1.53 39.28
N GLN A 957 1.87 2.64 38.64
CA GLN A 957 2.80 2.67 37.52
C GLN A 957 4.07 1.94 37.95
N LYS A 958 4.25 0.70 37.49
CA LYS A 958 5.58 0.09 37.53
C LYS A 958 6.40 0.94 36.60
N GLN A 959 7.42 1.61 37.14
CA GLN A 959 8.42 2.32 36.38
C GLN A 959 9.01 1.32 35.38
N MET A 960 8.46 1.32 34.18
CA MET A 960 8.81 0.39 33.13
C MET A 960 10.01 1.03 32.44
N ASP A 961 11.16 0.43 32.68
CA ASP A 961 12.46 0.91 32.21
C ASP A 961 12.38 1.25 30.71
N LEU A 962 12.55 2.53 30.39
CA LEU A 962 12.41 3.10 29.04
C LEU A 962 13.32 2.37 28.02
N ALA A 963 14.40 1.74 28.53
CA ALA A 963 15.31 0.90 27.77
C ALA A 963 14.67 -0.40 27.21
N LYS A 964 13.62 -0.95 27.83
CA LYS A 964 12.95 -2.17 27.34
C LYS A 964 11.96 -1.90 26.21
N TRP A 965 11.33 -0.72 26.19
CA TRP A 965 10.37 -0.34 25.15
C TRP A 965 11.05 -0.04 23.80
N ILE A 966 12.33 0.36 23.82
CA ILE A 966 13.14 0.58 22.61
C ILE A 966 13.49 -0.73 21.86
N SER A 967 13.28 -1.90 22.48
CA SER A 967 13.71 -3.20 21.93
C SER A 967 12.62 -4.09 21.32
N PHE A 968 11.36 -3.65 21.30
CA PHE A 968 10.22 -4.33 20.65
C PHE A 968 9.74 -3.50 19.46
#